data_AF-A0A836CDK5-F1
#
_entry.id   AF-A0A836CDK5-F1
#
_cell.length_a   1.000
_cell.length_b   1.000
_cell.length_c   1.000
_cell.angle_alpha   90.00
_cell.angle_beta   90.00
_cell.angle_gamma   90.00
#
_symmetry.space_group_name_H-M   'P 1'
#
loop_
_entity.id
_entity.type
_entity.pdbx_description
1 polymer ?
#
loop_
_entity_poly.entity_id
_entity_poly.type
_entity_poly.pdbx_seq_one_letter_code
_entity_poly.pdbx_strand_id
1 'polypeptide(L)'
;MSWNRTLSVTKLVLWALAALLMRAIAAPVTPVCKAPPRTINDHASAMKLTAAAACRHQTIKVKWRGFVNLTEPIIVAAGTTLEITGVGTDSEPAAISGQNKTQLLRVRKAAAVTLRNLRLRDGFVQTDGSDGGGAIRISGGGRLVLEACRFWFNQAVVHSSSSGSMSSGYPLSYSASSDSTLSDPTSSGSISSGGAIYNRGFVKCVSSAFANNNAAYGGAIDNYGTFTCSTSTFDFNTATDSGGAIFNDPGADFNCSTSTFRSNTATNFGGAIYNYGAIKCSTSNFVSNTVTNSGGAIYNDRGGNVDCSHLTFRSNTAPNYGGAIYNHRGGNFDCSHSTFRSNAAAKYGGAIINHHGSFNCSTSTFDFNTATGEAFDVSAHSGGAIYSNGDLTCSALMFRSNIATYGDGGAIYNQIGHVNCSNSTFASNIAENDGGAIYNSGDVNCIALTFTNNTAKHGGAVYIFDGNAHFTYLDFIGNNSTHYGGSIMMEEGAQLTCSECSFTQSRAIKGGAVYAVARSELWMSSVNIRYSQTLEDGAIFSAGRVTIDLSLFEHNSGGKGAGMYLERGATGVIHSTSFSNNTAAEAGGALHLAPLVTGVVESCEFFNNTSPVGGAASLDPVDNTRDFNISGCVFVSNAASVTAGGAIVQQGTSRLLGVNLDDCEFVNNVAQCCYAGMSNSGIDLPCMDASTGYGTGWSCCNKRQYLVVDSNDDHTCVTCDQSKLDCTAFGITVQKLSLAAGFWRETFDQEEIRKCWNAGACTDDNYSLLLPTDVYCSEGYTGPYCAVCAPGYASLPGYRCVECTSGATAVTITVLAVVALAILLLVWLLFSQSTGVGDGVDGAQTSGTAGAGLKLARIAVLLMQRFRIPIVVLQVLTQYISITGLTLPLQYLEFLRAVDFFSLDMRWLTSPGCAADINFYGRLLVTTLAPLAITALLFTPRFYLRIISRRRHVVAPKLRQVVARDVNAFLVFTFLIFSGVSLTIFETFGCDKLEYTGKSYLRADYSLECGDAKGLHTKYSIYAAFMIAVYPVGIPVLYASILWRSAVKQRDRMQLPSRLASASSFLWRPYKGRAFYWEPLECLRRLMLAGLLVFIMPGKPGQSAVACLFAFLTGMAYEQIHPHQQGMDKWLYTLGYGILFTSMFTSLLMQVHWVEGDSEKAIGSLLIALNVLLLVMALAQVALVYRGVRTAAGPLRQNSLFDQYSGSSQNAVGSSTTQIDDTSAPSPMS
;
A
#
# COMPACT_ATOMS: atom_id res chain seq x y z
N MET A 1 73.39 50.91 -12.62
CA MET A 1 74.26 50.58 -13.77
C MET A 1 75.06 49.35 -13.39
N SER A 2 75.24 48.31 -14.18
CA SER A 2 74.85 47.99 -15.54
C SER A 2 75.43 46.59 -15.80
N TRP A 3 74.71 45.79 -16.58
CA TRP A 3 75.26 45.06 -17.72
C TRP A 3 76.32 43.93 -17.55
N ASN A 4 75.89 42.81 -18.12
CA ASN A 4 76.58 42.00 -19.15
C ASN A 4 77.47 40.80 -18.78
N ARG A 5 77.05 39.74 -19.47
CA ARG A 5 77.83 38.80 -20.29
C ARG A 5 78.41 37.56 -19.61
N THR A 6 78.15 36.47 -20.35
CA THR A 6 78.98 35.30 -20.56
C THR A 6 79.02 34.25 -19.44
N LEU A 7 79.05 33.00 -19.91
CA LEU A 7 79.16 31.72 -19.21
C LEU A 7 77.85 31.07 -18.73
N SER A 8 77.50 29.85 -19.11
CA SER A 8 78.20 28.96 -20.03
C SER A 8 77.36 27.72 -20.36
N VAL A 9 77.52 27.28 -21.60
CA VAL A 9 77.23 25.94 -22.11
C VAL A 9 77.93 24.85 -21.27
N THR A 10 78.91 25.21 -20.43
CA THR A 10 79.63 24.31 -19.52
C THR A 10 78.74 23.74 -18.40
N LYS A 11 77.65 24.41 -17.96
CA LYS A 11 76.74 23.83 -16.95
C LYS A 11 75.85 22.70 -17.49
N LEU A 12 75.50 22.75 -18.78
CA LEU A 12 74.73 21.68 -19.42
C LEU A 12 75.60 20.46 -19.72
N VAL A 13 76.86 20.69 -20.11
CA VAL A 13 77.84 19.64 -20.39
C VAL A 13 78.33 18.95 -19.11
N LEU A 14 78.47 19.68 -17.97
CA LEU A 14 78.82 19.07 -16.68
C LEU A 14 77.69 18.21 -16.09
N TRP A 15 76.42 18.54 -16.31
CA TRP A 15 75.30 17.69 -15.89
C TRP A 15 75.16 16.44 -16.78
N ALA A 16 75.41 16.57 -18.08
CA ALA A 16 75.43 15.42 -19.00
C ALA A 16 76.62 14.48 -18.74
N LEU A 17 77.80 15.01 -18.43
CA LEU A 17 78.98 14.21 -18.05
C LEU A 17 78.87 13.61 -16.65
N ALA A 18 78.25 14.28 -15.68
CA ALA A 18 77.98 13.70 -14.36
C ALA A 18 76.96 12.54 -14.44
N ALA A 19 75.96 12.64 -15.33
CA ALA A 19 75.01 11.56 -15.60
C ALA A 19 75.64 10.37 -16.37
N LEU A 20 76.64 10.63 -17.22
CA LEU A 20 77.40 9.60 -17.94
C LEU A 20 78.49 8.93 -17.06
N LEU A 21 79.15 9.66 -16.16
CA LEU A 21 80.12 9.10 -15.21
C LEU A 21 79.45 8.33 -14.05
N MET A 22 78.27 8.75 -13.58
CA MET A 22 77.48 7.99 -12.59
C MET A 22 76.89 6.70 -13.17
N ARG A 23 76.77 6.58 -14.50
CA ARG A 23 76.36 5.34 -15.19
C ARG A 23 77.51 4.34 -15.40
N ALA A 24 78.77 4.73 -15.18
CA ALA A 24 79.93 3.88 -15.41
C ALA A 24 80.47 3.19 -14.13
N ILE A 25 80.00 3.53 -12.93
CA ILE A 25 80.48 2.95 -11.66
C ILE A 25 79.50 1.93 -11.04
N ALA A 26 78.27 1.80 -11.55
CA ALA A 26 77.36 0.75 -11.13
C ALA A 26 77.45 -0.48 -12.06
N ALA A 27 78.58 -1.20 -12.00
CA ALA A 27 78.57 -2.59 -12.44
C ALA A 27 77.50 -3.33 -11.61
N PRO A 28 76.55 -4.06 -12.25
CA PRO A 28 75.58 -4.82 -11.48
C PRO A 28 76.35 -5.88 -10.72
N VAL A 29 76.34 -5.80 -9.39
CA VAL A 29 76.76 -6.90 -8.53
C VAL A 29 75.89 -8.09 -8.96
N THR A 30 76.49 -9.03 -9.69
CA THR A 30 75.84 -10.31 -9.99
C THR A 30 75.52 -10.96 -8.65
N PRO A 31 74.25 -11.24 -8.33
CA PRO A 31 73.92 -11.90 -7.08
C PRO A 31 74.67 -13.24 -7.05
N VAL A 32 75.43 -13.49 -5.99
CA VAL A 32 76.01 -14.81 -5.74
C VAL A 32 74.84 -15.77 -5.54
N CYS A 33 74.48 -16.51 -6.58
CA CYS A 33 73.35 -17.43 -6.55
C CYS A 33 73.63 -18.57 -5.56
N LYS A 34 73.02 -18.47 -4.38
CA LYS A 34 73.04 -19.52 -3.36
C LYS A 34 72.03 -20.61 -3.70
N ALA A 35 72.31 -21.84 -3.30
CA ALA A 35 71.36 -22.95 -3.46
C ALA A 35 70.04 -22.62 -2.74
N PRO A 36 68.87 -22.80 -3.40
CA PRO A 36 67.59 -22.52 -2.79
C PRO A 36 67.31 -23.49 -1.62
N PRO A 37 66.70 -23.03 -0.51
CA PRO A 37 66.28 -23.91 0.58
C PRO A 37 65.17 -24.87 0.12
N ARG A 38 65.16 -26.12 0.61
CA ARG A 38 64.08 -27.09 0.31
C ARG A 38 62.80 -26.82 1.09
N THR A 39 62.92 -26.28 2.31
CA THR A 39 61.81 -25.97 3.22
C THR A 39 62.01 -24.58 3.82
N ILE A 40 60.92 -23.82 3.94
CA ILE A 40 60.84 -22.52 4.60
C ILE A 40 60.03 -22.67 5.89
N ASN A 41 60.60 -22.30 7.02
CA ASN A 41 59.96 -22.38 8.34
C ASN A 41 60.37 -21.22 9.29
N ASP A 42 61.25 -20.33 8.85
CA ASP A 42 61.73 -19.18 9.62
C ASP A 42 62.07 -18.00 8.69
N HIS A 43 62.35 -16.84 9.29
CA HIS A 43 62.73 -15.63 8.54
C HIS A 43 64.01 -15.82 7.72
N ALA A 44 65.02 -16.51 8.27
CA ALA A 44 66.32 -16.69 7.61
C ALA A 44 66.24 -17.55 6.33
N SER A 45 65.42 -18.60 6.35
CA SER A 45 65.13 -19.45 5.19
C SER A 45 64.33 -18.69 4.13
N ALA A 46 63.38 -17.84 4.52
CA ALA A 46 62.66 -16.96 3.60
C ALA A 46 63.59 -15.96 2.89
N MET A 47 64.53 -15.33 3.60
CA MET A 47 65.50 -14.41 2.98
C MET A 47 66.46 -15.14 2.01
N LYS A 48 66.82 -16.41 2.30
CA LYS A 48 67.58 -17.25 1.34
C LYS A 48 66.78 -17.51 0.06
N LEU A 49 65.47 -17.73 0.17
CA LEU A 49 64.59 -17.88 -0.99
C LEU A 49 64.53 -16.59 -1.81
N THR A 50 64.41 -15.42 -1.17
CA THR A 50 64.42 -14.11 -1.85
C THR A 50 65.70 -13.93 -2.68
N ALA A 51 66.86 -14.26 -2.12
CA ALA A 51 68.14 -14.18 -2.83
C ALA A 51 68.23 -15.18 -4.02
N ALA A 52 67.73 -16.41 -3.85
CA ALA A 52 67.73 -17.42 -4.91
C ALA A 52 66.75 -17.09 -6.05
N ALA A 53 65.55 -16.61 -5.72
CA ALA A 53 64.53 -16.23 -6.71
C ALA A 53 64.96 -15.04 -7.59
N ALA A 54 65.88 -14.20 -7.10
CA ALA A 54 66.46 -13.09 -7.84
C ALA A 54 67.45 -13.50 -8.94
N CYS A 55 67.86 -14.78 -8.99
CA CYS A 55 68.70 -15.34 -10.06
C CYS A 55 67.85 -15.70 -11.29
N ARG A 56 68.36 -15.42 -12.50
CA ARG A 56 67.65 -15.66 -13.77
C ARG A 56 67.73 -17.13 -14.21
N HIS A 57 66.71 -17.60 -14.93
CA HIS A 57 66.67 -18.92 -15.59
C HIS A 57 66.81 -20.14 -14.67
N GLN A 58 66.21 -20.12 -13.48
CA GLN A 58 66.23 -21.27 -12.55
C GLN A 58 64.84 -21.87 -12.33
N THR A 59 64.78 -23.13 -11.90
CA THR A 59 63.55 -23.75 -11.38
C THR A 59 63.72 -24.04 -9.89
N ILE A 60 62.86 -23.44 -9.07
CA ILE A 60 62.93 -23.49 -7.61
C ILE A 60 61.63 -24.08 -7.10
N LYS A 61 61.70 -25.17 -6.33
CA LYS A 61 60.54 -25.81 -5.67
C LYS A 61 60.77 -25.85 -4.17
N VAL A 62 59.83 -25.32 -3.39
CA VAL A 62 59.95 -25.20 -1.93
C VAL A 62 58.68 -25.58 -1.20
N LYS A 63 58.83 -26.18 -0.01
CA LYS A 63 57.74 -26.41 0.95
C LYS A 63 57.70 -25.29 1.98
N TRP A 64 56.54 -24.68 2.22
CA TRP A 64 56.37 -23.62 3.23
C TRP A 64 55.66 -24.18 4.46
N ARG A 65 56.19 -23.95 5.66
CA ARG A 65 55.63 -24.43 6.93
C ARG A 65 55.45 -23.30 7.92
N GLY A 66 54.30 -23.31 8.59
CA GLY A 66 53.97 -22.34 9.64
C GLY A 66 53.86 -20.92 9.13
N PHE A 67 53.92 -19.99 10.07
CA PHE A 67 53.75 -18.56 9.85
C PHE A 67 55.11 -17.86 9.73
N VAL A 68 55.39 -17.26 8.57
CA VAL A 68 56.68 -16.60 8.31
C VAL A 68 56.46 -15.17 7.81
N ASN A 69 57.17 -14.24 8.45
CA ASN A 69 57.15 -12.83 8.12
C ASN A 69 58.26 -12.46 7.13
N LEU A 70 57.93 -11.62 6.16
CA LEU A 70 58.88 -11.04 5.22
C LEU A 70 59.27 -9.62 5.66
N THR A 71 60.55 -9.29 5.49
CA THR A 71 61.08 -7.92 5.65
C THR A 71 61.34 -7.24 4.30
N GLU A 72 61.40 -8.03 3.22
CA GLU A 72 61.58 -7.59 1.83
C GLU A 72 60.80 -8.53 0.89
N PRO A 73 60.37 -8.05 -0.30
CA PRO A 73 59.58 -8.86 -1.23
C PRO A 73 60.41 -9.96 -1.89
N ILE A 74 59.78 -11.12 -2.15
CA ILE A 74 60.37 -12.17 -2.98
C ILE A 74 60.31 -11.72 -4.45
N ILE A 75 61.46 -11.35 -5.02
CA ILE A 75 61.57 -10.90 -6.41
C ILE A 75 61.96 -12.08 -7.30
N VAL A 76 61.05 -12.54 -8.16
CA VAL A 76 61.30 -13.62 -9.11
C VAL A 76 61.84 -13.02 -10.41
N ALA A 77 63.10 -13.34 -10.74
CA ALA A 77 63.78 -12.80 -11.90
C ALA A 77 63.32 -13.43 -13.23
N ALA A 78 63.68 -12.77 -14.33
CA ALA A 78 63.27 -13.20 -15.67
C ALA A 78 63.77 -14.62 -16.00
N GLY A 79 62.89 -15.43 -16.60
CA GLY A 79 63.15 -16.82 -16.96
C GLY A 79 63.10 -17.82 -15.79
N THR A 80 62.85 -17.36 -14.56
CA THR A 80 62.84 -18.22 -13.37
C THR A 80 61.44 -18.75 -13.08
N THR A 81 61.35 -20.05 -12.76
CA THR A 81 60.14 -20.74 -12.32
C THR A 81 60.21 -21.00 -10.82
N LEU A 82 59.23 -20.53 -10.05
CA LEU A 82 59.14 -20.70 -8.60
C LEU A 82 57.85 -21.43 -8.22
N GLU A 83 57.95 -22.54 -7.49
CA GLU A 83 56.83 -23.32 -6.97
C GLU A 83 56.88 -23.36 -5.44
N ILE A 84 55.86 -22.82 -4.76
CA ILE A 84 55.73 -22.83 -3.31
C ILE A 84 54.50 -23.66 -2.93
N THR A 85 54.70 -24.73 -2.17
CA THR A 85 53.61 -25.56 -1.64
C THR A 85 53.56 -25.46 -0.11
N GLY A 86 52.44 -24.97 0.41
CA GLY A 86 52.19 -24.93 1.84
C GLY A 86 51.93 -26.30 2.43
N VAL A 87 52.58 -26.59 3.54
CA VAL A 87 52.46 -27.82 4.32
C VAL A 87 52.06 -27.41 5.73
N GLY A 88 50.75 -27.41 5.99
CA GLY A 88 50.15 -27.03 7.27
C GLY A 88 48.78 -27.66 7.43
N THR A 89 48.28 -27.72 8.66
CA THR A 89 46.91 -28.13 9.00
C THR A 89 46.01 -26.90 9.14
N ASP A 90 44.69 -27.08 9.27
CA ASP A 90 43.79 -25.94 9.51
C ASP A 90 44.11 -25.15 10.79
N SER A 91 44.69 -25.83 11.79
CA SER A 91 45.14 -25.24 13.05
C SER A 91 46.49 -24.52 12.94
N GLU A 92 47.39 -24.97 12.05
CA GLU A 92 48.69 -24.34 11.77
C GLU A 92 48.91 -24.18 10.26
N PRO A 93 48.24 -23.20 9.64
CA PRO A 93 48.32 -22.99 8.20
C PRO A 93 49.70 -22.46 7.79
N ALA A 94 50.15 -22.85 6.61
CA ALA A 94 51.31 -22.23 5.97
C ALA A 94 50.95 -20.79 5.54
N ALA A 95 51.59 -19.80 6.14
CA ALA A 95 51.28 -18.38 5.93
C ALA A 95 52.51 -17.53 5.63
N ILE A 96 52.35 -16.59 4.70
CA ILE A 96 53.32 -15.54 4.32
C ILE A 96 52.72 -14.19 4.73
N SER A 97 53.39 -13.44 5.60
CA SER A 97 52.94 -12.11 6.03
C SER A 97 53.94 -11.01 5.68
N GLY A 98 53.43 -9.87 5.20
CA GLY A 98 54.19 -8.66 4.89
C GLY A 98 54.22 -7.66 6.05
N GLN A 99 53.59 -7.98 7.19
CA GLN A 99 53.49 -7.16 8.40
C GLN A 99 52.97 -5.73 8.19
N ASN A 100 52.16 -5.49 7.16
CA ASN A 100 51.73 -4.16 6.71
C ASN A 100 52.91 -3.22 6.38
N LYS A 101 54.08 -3.79 6.04
CA LYS A 101 55.32 -3.04 5.76
C LYS A 101 55.93 -3.36 4.40
N THR A 102 55.75 -4.59 3.91
CA THR A 102 56.33 -5.03 2.63
C THR A 102 55.31 -5.75 1.77
N GLN A 103 55.50 -5.64 0.46
CA GLN A 103 54.86 -6.49 -0.53
C GLN A 103 55.42 -7.92 -0.41
N LEU A 104 54.62 -8.93 -0.76
CA LEU A 104 55.03 -10.33 -0.61
C LEU A 104 55.85 -10.82 -1.81
N LEU A 105 55.32 -10.66 -3.03
CA LEU A 105 55.96 -11.17 -4.26
C LEU A 105 55.99 -10.14 -5.40
N ARG A 106 57.09 -10.12 -6.16
CA ARG A 106 57.23 -9.41 -7.44
C ARG A 106 57.66 -10.38 -8.54
N VAL A 107 56.82 -10.58 -9.54
CA VAL A 107 57.08 -11.48 -10.67
C VAL A 107 57.51 -10.67 -11.88
N ARG A 108 58.77 -10.83 -12.33
CA ARG A 108 59.31 -10.11 -13.50
C ARG A 108 58.95 -10.80 -14.83
N LYS A 109 59.36 -10.16 -15.93
CA LYS A 109 59.11 -10.61 -17.30
C LYS A 109 59.56 -12.04 -17.55
N ALA A 110 58.68 -12.86 -18.13
CA ALA A 110 58.91 -14.27 -18.46
C ALA A 110 59.26 -15.17 -17.24
N ALA A 111 58.93 -14.75 -16.02
CA ALA A 111 59.00 -15.61 -14.84
C ALA A 111 57.69 -16.38 -14.67
N ALA A 112 57.73 -17.57 -14.06
CA ALA A 112 56.54 -18.37 -13.75
C ALA A 112 56.48 -18.66 -12.25
N VAL A 113 55.33 -18.42 -11.62
CA VAL A 113 55.12 -18.69 -10.19
C VAL A 113 53.90 -19.57 -9.99
N THR A 114 54.02 -20.62 -9.18
CA THR A 114 52.90 -21.47 -8.75
C THR A 114 52.85 -21.52 -7.23
N LEU A 115 51.72 -21.12 -6.66
CA LEU A 115 51.47 -21.12 -5.22
C LEU A 115 50.34 -22.11 -4.90
N ARG A 116 50.56 -22.99 -3.92
CA ARG A 116 49.62 -24.06 -3.54
C ARG A 116 49.39 -24.10 -2.03
N ASN A 117 48.15 -24.10 -1.57
CA ASN A 117 47.77 -24.27 -0.15
C ASN A 117 48.45 -23.24 0.79
N LEU A 118 48.39 -21.95 0.45
CA LEU A 118 49.07 -20.87 1.18
C LEU A 118 48.10 -19.78 1.62
N ARG A 119 48.38 -19.19 2.79
CA ARG A 119 47.71 -17.98 3.26
C ARG A 119 48.65 -16.77 3.09
N LEU A 120 48.25 -15.76 2.33
CA LEU A 120 49.02 -14.56 2.00
C LEU A 120 48.36 -13.33 2.62
N ARG A 121 49.03 -12.67 3.56
CA ARG A 121 48.41 -11.62 4.35
C ARG A 121 49.29 -10.43 4.66
N ASP A 122 48.66 -9.33 5.07
CA ASP A 122 49.32 -8.10 5.52
C ASP A 122 50.37 -7.58 4.52
N GLY A 123 50.20 -7.89 3.23
CA GLY A 123 51.05 -7.37 2.16
C GLY A 123 50.74 -5.89 1.98
N PHE A 124 51.76 -5.05 1.98
CA PHE A 124 51.60 -3.60 1.90
C PHE A 124 52.51 -2.98 0.87
N VAL A 125 51.95 -2.08 0.07
CA VAL A 125 52.74 -1.24 -0.82
C VAL A 125 52.18 0.18 -0.83
N GLN A 126 53.07 1.17 -0.69
CA GLN A 126 52.77 2.58 -0.90
C GLN A 126 53.61 3.07 -2.08
N THR A 127 52.98 3.55 -3.15
CA THR A 127 53.69 4.03 -4.35
C THR A 127 53.06 5.29 -4.93
N ASP A 128 53.88 6.18 -5.47
CA ASP A 128 53.42 7.36 -6.21
C ASP A 128 53.09 7.03 -7.69
N GLY A 129 53.41 5.82 -8.15
CA GLY A 129 53.22 5.34 -9.53
C GLY A 129 52.07 4.35 -9.74
N SER A 130 51.67 4.18 -10.99
CA SER A 130 50.41 3.56 -11.47
C SER A 130 50.31 2.02 -11.41
N ASP A 131 51.02 1.33 -10.51
CA ASP A 131 51.02 -0.14 -10.45
C ASP A 131 51.37 -0.70 -9.04
N GLY A 132 50.47 -0.57 -8.06
CA GLY A 132 50.67 -1.13 -6.72
C GLY A 132 49.87 -2.41 -6.50
N GLY A 133 50.52 -3.58 -6.46
CA GLY A 133 49.89 -4.83 -5.99
C GLY A 133 50.19 -5.05 -4.50
N GLY A 134 49.23 -4.98 -3.58
CA GLY A 134 49.53 -5.07 -2.13
C GLY A 134 50.24 -6.37 -1.71
N ALA A 135 49.76 -7.51 -2.21
CA ALA A 135 50.38 -8.81 -1.98
C ALA A 135 51.37 -9.18 -3.10
N ILE A 136 50.90 -9.15 -4.35
CA ILE A 136 51.66 -9.64 -5.50
C ILE A 136 51.59 -8.63 -6.65
N ARG A 137 52.74 -8.33 -7.26
CA ARG A 137 52.79 -7.59 -8.54
C ARG A 137 53.41 -8.44 -9.62
N ILE A 138 52.79 -8.47 -10.79
CA ILE A 138 53.28 -9.19 -11.97
C ILE A 138 53.60 -8.17 -13.07
N SER A 139 54.77 -8.30 -13.69
CA SER A 139 55.24 -7.36 -14.72
C SER A 139 55.68 -8.10 -16.00
N GLY A 140 55.09 -7.72 -17.14
CA GLY A 140 55.60 -7.94 -18.50
C GLY A 140 55.81 -9.38 -18.95
N GLY A 141 54.77 -10.17 -19.21
CA GLY A 141 54.92 -11.57 -19.69
C GLY A 141 55.10 -12.68 -18.61
N GLY A 142 55.13 -12.37 -17.31
CA GLY A 142 55.20 -13.36 -16.22
C GLY A 142 53.88 -14.09 -15.92
N ARG A 143 53.93 -15.39 -15.60
CA ARG A 143 52.75 -16.24 -15.31
C ARG A 143 52.61 -16.50 -13.81
N LEU A 144 51.39 -16.42 -13.29
CA LEU A 144 51.05 -16.81 -11.92
C LEU A 144 49.91 -17.83 -11.91
N VAL A 145 50.10 -18.91 -11.16
CA VAL A 145 49.10 -19.95 -10.90
C VAL A 145 48.87 -20.04 -9.40
N LEU A 146 47.61 -19.95 -8.97
CA LEU A 146 47.22 -20.06 -7.56
C LEU A 146 46.25 -21.23 -7.38
N GLU A 147 46.51 -22.07 -6.38
CA GLU A 147 45.66 -23.21 -6.06
C GLU A 147 45.48 -23.33 -4.54
N ALA A 148 44.23 -23.34 -4.08
CA ALA A 148 43.87 -23.33 -2.67
C ALA A 148 44.59 -22.22 -1.87
N CYS A 149 44.69 -21.01 -2.42
CA CYS A 149 45.36 -19.88 -1.77
C CYS A 149 44.36 -18.90 -1.15
N ARG A 150 44.64 -18.43 0.07
CA ARG A 150 43.80 -17.41 0.73
C ARG A 150 44.55 -16.10 0.92
N PHE A 151 43.92 -14.99 0.56
CA PHE A 151 44.46 -13.65 0.67
C PHE A 151 43.61 -12.82 1.64
N TRP A 152 44.24 -12.13 2.60
CA TRP A 152 43.51 -11.17 3.44
C TRP A 152 44.36 -10.00 3.96
N PHE A 153 43.71 -8.87 4.27
CA PHE A 153 44.35 -7.66 4.80
C PHE A 153 45.55 -7.17 3.97
N ASN A 154 45.49 -7.35 2.65
CA ASN A 154 46.53 -6.88 1.75
C ASN A 154 46.14 -5.49 1.22
N GLN A 155 47.06 -4.53 1.26
CA GLN A 155 46.77 -3.13 1.00
C GLN A 155 47.71 -2.55 -0.06
N ALA A 156 47.15 -1.80 -0.98
CA ALA A 156 47.89 -0.96 -1.90
C ALA A 156 47.39 0.48 -1.75
N VAL A 157 48.27 1.39 -1.31
CA VAL A 157 47.98 2.81 -1.17
C VAL A 157 48.71 3.53 -2.30
N VAL A 158 47.97 3.99 -3.31
CA VAL A 158 48.53 4.64 -4.49
C VAL A 158 47.86 6.00 -4.67
N HIS A 159 48.67 7.07 -4.81
CA HIS A 159 48.18 8.43 -5.00
C HIS A 159 47.74 8.71 -6.47
N SER A 160 47.96 7.76 -7.38
CA SER A 160 47.59 7.80 -8.80
C SER A 160 46.89 6.49 -9.28
N SER A 161 45.58 6.60 -9.53
CA SER A 161 44.67 5.79 -10.39
C SER A 161 44.76 4.25 -10.58
N SER A 162 45.61 3.47 -9.91
CA SER A 162 45.72 2.01 -10.21
C SER A 162 46.26 1.15 -9.05
N SER A 163 45.40 0.48 -8.28
CA SER A 163 45.84 -0.27 -7.09
C SER A 163 44.90 -1.38 -6.60
N GLY A 164 45.41 -2.62 -6.53
CA GLY A 164 44.70 -3.79 -5.98
C GLY A 164 45.58 -4.72 -5.16
N SER A 165 45.03 -5.78 -4.53
CA SER A 165 45.86 -6.81 -3.85
C SER A 165 46.84 -7.48 -4.82
N MET A 166 46.41 -7.64 -6.08
CA MET A 166 47.24 -8.07 -7.21
C MET A 166 47.15 -7.09 -8.38
N SER A 167 48.28 -6.77 -9.01
CA SER A 167 48.34 -5.92 -10.22
C SER A 167 49.09 -6.65 -11.35
N SER A 168 48.52 -6.64 -12.55
CA SER A 168 49.12 -7.19 -13.77
C SER A 168 49.31 -6.10 -14.83
N GLY A 169 50.47 -6.07 -15.51
CA GLY A 169 50.73 -5.17 -16.65
C GLY A 169 51.09 -5.94 -17.93
N TYR A 170 50.41 -5.59 -19.05
CA TYR A 170 50.54 -6.00 -20.48
C TYR A 170 50.81 -7.50 -20.80
N PRO A 171 50.17 -8.03 -21.85
CA PRO A 171 49.29 -9.22 -21.82
C PRO A 171 49.89 -10.41 -21.06
N LEU A 172 49.15 -10.90 -20.06
CA LEU A 172 49.61 -11.91 -19.09
C LEU A 172 48.55 -12.96 -18.86
N SER A 173 48.92 -14.25 -18.78
CA SER A 173 48.01 -15.30 -18.34
C SER A 173 48.09 -15.51 -16.82
N TYR A 174 47.01 -15.24 -16.10
CA TYR A 174 46.79 -15.62 -14.71
C TYR A 174 45.74 -16.75 -14.66
N SER A 175 46.04 -17.85 -13.95
CA SER A 175 45.05 -18.90 -13.67
C SER A 175 44.99 -19.21 -12.19
N ALA A 176 43.96 -18.72 -11.50
CA ALA A 176 43.60 -19.26 -10.19
C ALA A 176 42.70 -20.49 -10.43
N SER A 177 43.20 -21.68 -10.09
CA SER A 177 42.46 -22.94 -10.21
C SER A 177 42.24 -23.55 -8.84
N SER A 178 40.97 -23.75 -8.47
CA SER A 178 40.44 -24.41 -7.27
C SER A 178 40.70 -23.69 -5.94
N ASP A 179 39.61 -23.30 -5.26
CA ASP A 179 39.52 -22.87 -3.85
C ASP A 179 40.41 -21.71 -3.40
N SER A 180 40.57 -20.68 -4.22
CA SER A 180 41.25 -19.46 -3.79
C SER A 180 40.26 -18.40 -3.27
N THR A 181 40.48 -17.93 -2.03
CA THR A 181 39.66 -16.92 -1.34
C THR A 181 40.41 -15.59 -1.26
N LEU A 182 39.89 -14.52 -1.86
CA LEU A 182 40.38 -13.15 -1.75
C LEU A 182 39.40 -12.36 -0.89
N SER A 183 39.76 -12.12 0.38
CA SER A 183 38.87 -11.49 1.37
C SER A 183 39.55 -10.37 2.16
N ASP A 184 38.92 -9.22 2.36
CA ASP A 184 39.44 -8.07 3.13
C ASP A 184 40.76 -7.40 2.64
N PRO A 185 41.11 -7.30 1.34
CA PRO A 185 42.10 -6.33 0.91
C PRO A 185 41.49 -4.92 0.96
N THR A 186 42.11 -4.04 1.72
CA THR A 186 41.66 -2.66 1.91
C THR A 186 42.63 -1.71 1.22
N SER A 187 42.21 -1.03 0.16
CA SER A 187 42.94 0.13 -0.37
C SER A 187 42.35 1.41 0.24
N SER A 188 43.09 2.06 1.14
CA SER A 188 42.69 3.31 1.77
C SER A 188 43.23 4.51 0.97
N GLY A 189 42.45 4.97 -0.01
CA GLY A 189 42.72 6.19 -0.77
C GLY A 189 41.62 6.47 -1.80
N SER A 190 41.29 7.75 -2.00
CA SER A 190 40.17 8.25 -2.80
C SER A 190 40.20 7.92 -4.32
N ILE A 191 41.14 7.10 -4.79
CA ILE A 191 41.37 6.80 -6.22
C ILE A 191 41.86 5.34 -6.44
N SER A 192 41.52 4.42 -5.54
CA SER A 192 42.01 3.02 -5.60
C SER A 192 41.15 2.12 -6.49
N SER A 193 41.75 1.23 -7.30
CA SER A 193 40.99 0.41 -8.28
C SER A 193 41.33 -1.08 -8.24
N GLY A 194 40.31 -1.93 -8.07
CA GLY A 194 40.42 -3.39 -8.07
C GLY A 194 40.86 -3.97 -6.74
N GLY A 195 40.01 -3.93 -5.70
CA GLY A 195 40.39 -4.25 -4.31
C GLY A 195 41.14 -5.58 -4.15
N ALA A 196 40.69 -6.63 -4.85
CA ALA A 196 41.41 -7.89 -4.98
C ALA A 196 42.37 -7.90 -6.18
N ILE A 197 41.87 -7.57 -7.37
CA ILE A 197 42.60 -7.72 -8.63
C ILE A 197 42.47 -6.47 -9.50
N TYR A 198 43.60 -5.96 -9.94
CA TYR A 198 43.71 -4.98 -11.01
C TYR A 198 44.28 -5.66 -12.27
N ASN A 199 43.44 -5.83 -13.29
CA ASN A 199 43.76 -6.61 -14.50
C ASN A 199 44.04 -5.72 -15.72
N ARG A 200 45.24 -5.80 -16.31
CA ARG A 200 45.56 -5.26 -17.66
C ARG A 200 45.96 -6.36 -18.67
N GLY A 201 45.70 -7.63 -18.33
CA GLY A 201 46.06 -8.80 -19.12
C GLY A 201 44.91 -9.81 -19.18
N PHE A 202 45.24 -11.10 -19.14
CA PHE A 202 44.30 -12.21 -19.13
C PHE A 202 44.23 -12.84 -17.73
N VAL A 203 43.06 -12.78 -17.08
CA VAL A 203 42.83 -13.38 -15.77
C VAL A 203 41.73 -14.45 -15.91
N LYS A 204 42.04 -15.69 -15.52
CA LYS A 204 41.08 -16.78 -15.40
C LYS A 204 40.92 -17.20 -13.94
N CYS A 205 39.69 -17.20 -13.45
CA CYS A 205 39.31 -17.64 -12.11
C CYS A 205 38.29 -18.77 -12.20
N VAL A 206 38.54 -19.88 -11.50
CA VAL A 206 37.63 -21.01 -11.43
C VAL A 206 37.40 -21.36 -9.97
N SER A 207 36.15 -21.44 -9.54
CA SER A 207 35.78 -21.74 -8.15
C SER A 207 36.53 -20.85 -7.15
N SER A 208 36.54 -19.55 -7.41
CA SER A 208 37.20 -18.55 -6.58
C SER A 208 36.16 -17.70 -5.84
N ALA A 209 36.49 -17.25 -4.64
CA ALA A 209 35.62 -16.42 -3.82
C ALA A 209 36.25 -15.06 -3.54
N PHE A 210 35.53 -13.99 -3.89
CA PHE A 210 35.89 -12.60 -3.68
C PHE A 210 34.92 -11.99 -2.68
N ALA A 211 35.34 -11.83 -1.43
CA ALA A 211 34.44 -11.40 -0.35
C ALA A 211 34.94 -10.15 0.39
N ASN A 212 34.06 -9.20 0.71
CA ASN A 212 34.40 -8.02 1.52
C ASN A 212 35.60 -7.21 0.98
N ASN A 213 35.77 -7.17 -0.35
CA ASN A 213 36.81 -6.34 -0.97
C ASN A 213 36.30 -4.90 -1.11
N ASN A 214 37.18 -3.92 -0.94
CA ASN A 214 36.83 -2.51 -0.99
C ASN A 214 37.79 -1.69 -1.86
N ALA A 215 37.27 -0.93 -2.82
CA ALA A 215 38.01 -0.02 -3.70
C ALA A 215 37.12 1.16 -4.15
N ALA A 216 37.65 2.11 -4.92
CA ALA A 216 36.83 3.13 -5.57
C ALA A 216 36.15 2.59 -6.83
N TYR A 217 36.90 1.92 -7.70
CA TYR A 217 36.40 1.22 -8.89
C TYR A 217 36.63 -0.27 -8.75
N GLY A 218 35.60 -1.08 -8.99
CA GLY A 218 35.73 -2.54 -8.99
C GLY A 218 36.07 -3.04 -7.60
N GLY A 219 35.08 -3.08 -6.69
CA GLY A 219 35.30 -3.38 -5.28
C GLY A 219 36.12 -4.67 -5.07
N ALA A 220 35.93 -5.68 -5.92
CA ALA A 220 36.83 -6.81 -6.05
C ALA A 220 37.81 -6.67 -7.23
N ILE A 221 37.31 -6.38 -8.43
CA ILE A 221 38.11 -6.46 -9.66
C ILE A 221 37.91 -5.21 -10.52
N ASP A 222 39.02 -4.63 -10.94
CA ASP A 222 39.05 -3.61 -11.99
C ASP A 222 39.73 -4.20 -13.24
N ASN A 223 39.01 -4.23 -14.37
CA ASN A 223 39.37 -4.97 -15.56
C ASN A 223 39.58 -4.07 -16.79
N TYR A 224 40.83 -3.92 -17.22
CA TYR A 224 41.26 -3.30 -18.47
C TYR A 224 41.60 -4.33 -19.57
N GLY A 225 41.59 -5.64 -19.25
CA GLY A 225 41.98 -6.70 -20.17
C GLY A 225 40.87 -7.74 -20.36
N THR A 226 41.25 -9.01 -20.50
CA THR A 226 40.29 -10.12 -20.55
C THR A 226 40.17 -10.76 -19.18
N PHE A 227 38.97 -10.78 -18.63
CA PHE A 227 38.65 -11.50 -17.40
C PHE A 227 37.67 -12.63 -17.68
N THR A 228 37.98 -13.85 -17.23
CA THR A 228 37.09 -15.01 -17.31
C THR A 228 36.89 -15.60 -15.93
N CYS A 229 35.64 -15.75 -15.50
CA CYS A 229 35.32 -16.44 -14.26
C CYS A 229 34.27 -17.54 -14.46
N SER A 230 34.50 -18.69 -13.82
CA SER A 230 33.50 -19.76 -13.76
C SER A 230 33.32 -20.26 -12.34
N THR A 231 32.09 -20.65 -11.98
CA THR A 231 31.77 -21.24 -10.67
C THR A 231 32.24 -20.40 -9.48
N SER A 232 32.36 -19.08 -9.65
CA SER A 232 33.00 -18.18 -8.69
C SER A 232 31.97 -17.32 -7.95
N THR A 233 32.32 -16.84 -6.76
CA THR A 233 31.44 -16.02 -5.91
C THR A 233 32.04 -14.64 -5.65
N PHE A 234 31.20 -13.61 -5.74
CA PHE A 234 31.50 -12.22 -5.43
C PHE A 234 30.50 -11.75 -4.38
N ASP A 235 30.92 -11.64 -3.14
CA ASP A 235 30.04 -11.46 -1.98
C ASP A 235 30.43 -10.24 -1.14
N PHE A 236 29.50 -9.32 -0.86
CA PHE A 236 29.76 -8.15 0.00
C PHE A 236 30.93 -7.25 -0.44
N ASN A 237 31.22 -7.17 -1.74
CA ASN A 237 32.24 -6.25 -2.23
C ASN A 237 31.66 -4.82 -2.33
N THR A 238 32.48 -3.83 -1.99
CA THR A 238 32.07 -2.43 -1.92
C THR A 238 32.94 -1.56 -2.82
N ALA A 239 32.29 -0.74 -3.66
CA ALA A 239 32.94 0.30 -4.44
C ALA A 239 32.49 1.69 -3.97
N THR A 240 33.42 2.57 -3.63
CA THR A 240 33.07 3.95 -3.23
C THR A 240 32.66 4.82 -4.42
N ASP A 241 32.91 4.37 -5.66
CA ASP A 241 32.42 5.00 -6.89
C ASP A 241 31.55 4.00 -7.69
N SER A 242 32.13 3.07 -8.46
CA SER A 242 31.38 2.26 -9.43
C SER A 242 31.85 0.81 -9.52
N GLY A 243 30.93 -0.11 -9.81
CA GLY A 243 31.21 -1.54 -9.98
C GLY A 243 31.49 -2.22 -8.64
N GLY A 244 30.44 -2.46 -7.84
CA GLY A 244 30.59 -2.95 -6.45
C GLY A 244 31.41 -4.24 -6.33
N ALA A 245 31.32 -5.12 -7.31
CA ALA A 245 32.24 -6.24 -7.48
C ALA A 245 33.26 -5.97 -8.61
N ILE A 246 32.77 -5.64 -9.81
CA ILE A 246 33.59 -5.56 -11.02
C ILE A 246 33.38 -4.22 -11.72
N PHE A 247 34.48 -3.57 -12.09
CA PHE A 247 34.50 -2.49 -13.06
C PHE A 247 35.17 -3.01 -14.34
N ASN A 248 34.46 -2.94 -15.47
CA ASN A 248 34.96 -3.38 -16.77
C ASN A 248 35.20 -2.17 -17.67
N ASP A 249 36.46 -1.84 -17.89
CA ASP A 249 36.91 -0.64 -18.61
C ASP A 249 36.66 -0.71 -20.12
N PRO A 250 36.76 0.43 -20.84
CA PRO A 250 36.62 0.46 -22.29
C PRO A 250 37.60 -0.49 -23.00
N GLY A 251 37.07 -1.33 -23.89
CA GLY A 251 37.85 -2.33 -24.64
C GLY A 251 38.21 -3.60 -23.86
N ALA A 252 37.73 -3.74 -22.62
CA ALA A 252 37.92 -4.93 -21.81
C ALA A 252 36.82 -5.98 -22.05
N ASP A 253 37.20 -7.26 -22.01
CA ASP A 253 36.28 -8.40 -22.19
C ASP A 253 36.05 -9.10 -20.86
N PHE A 254 34.78 -9.24 -20.47
CA PHE A 254 34.39 -10.00 -19.29
C PHE A 254 33.50 -11.20 -19.65
N ASN A 255 34.00 -12.41 -19.38
CA ASN A 255 33.29 -13.66 -19.59
C ASN A 255 32.95 -14.33 -18.25
N CYS A 256 31.69 -14.66 -18.01
CA CYS A 256 31.28 -15.35 -16.78
C CYS A 256 30.34 -16.53 -17.00
N SER A 257 30.51 -17.60 -16.22
CA SER A 257 29.62 -18.78 -16.28
C SER A 257 29.39 -19.42 -14.91
N THR A 258 28.13 -19.68 -14.55
CA THR A 258 27.81 -20.37 -13.27
C THR A 258 28.34 -19.64 -12.03
N SER A 259 28.44 -18.31 -12.08
CA SER A 259 28.99 -17.50 -11.00
C SER A 259 27.86 -16.79 -10.22
N THR A 260 28.15 -16.37 -8.99
CA THR A 260 27.19 -15.66 -8.13
C THR A 260 27.75 -14.32 -7.66
N PHE A 261 27.01 -13.24 -7.93
CA PHE A 261 27.25 -11.87 -7.48
C PHE A 261 26.19 -11.52 -6.45
N ARG A 262 26.56 -11.47 -5.17
CA ARG A 262 25.62 -11.25 -4.08
C ARG A 262 26.03 -10.12 -3.16
N SER A 263 25.06 -9.31 -2.76
CA SER A 263 25.25 -8.27 -1.72
C SER A 263 26.39 -7.29 -2.00
N ASN A 264 26.75 -7.10 -3.27
CA ASN A 264 27.75 -6.11 -3.66
C ASN A 264 27.11 -4.72 -3.69
N THR A 265 27.90 -3.71 -3.34
CA THR A 265 27.42 -2.33 -3.16
C THR A 265 28.32 -1.35 -3.88
N ALA A 266 27.73 -0.39 -4.61
CA ALA A 266 28.46 0.75 -5.18
C ALA A 266 27.80 2.07 -4.77
N THR A 267 28.56 3.16 -4.66
CA THR A 267 27.96 4.47 -4.45
C THR A 267 27.21 4.93 -5.70
N ASN A 268 27.88 5.05 -6.84
CA ASN A 268 27.31 5.67 -8.02
C ASN A 268 26.63 4.67 -8.95
N PHE A 269 27.35 3.72 -9.52
CA PHE A 269 26.81 2.93 -10.63
C PHE A 269 27.21 1.45 -10.57
N GLY A 270 26.26 0.57 -10.89
CA GLY A 270 26.52 -0.86 -11.04
C GLY A 270 26.81 -1.53 -9.69
N GLY A 271 25.76 -1.88 -8.94
CA GLY A 271 25.90 -2.46 -7.60
C GLY A 271 26.73 -3.74 -7.58
N ALA A 272 26.70 -4.54 -8.65
CA ALA A 272 27.67 -5.62 -8.89
C ALA A 272 28.68 -5.24 -9.98
N ILE A 273 28.21 -4.84 -11.16
CA ILE A 273 29.04 -4.65 -12.33
C ILE A 273 28.77 -3.28 -12.95
N TYR A 274 29.84 -2.54 -13.19
CA TYR A 274 29.84 -1.41 -14.08
C TYR A 274 30.57 -1.77 -15.37
N ASN A 275 29.96 -1.51 -16.52
CA ASN A 275 30.47 -1.93 -17.83
C ASN A 275 30.62 -0.79 -18.84
N TYR A 276 31.83 -0.65 -19.38
CA TYR A 276 32.12 0.07 -20.62
C TYR A 276 32.51 -0.87 -21.79
N GLY A 277 33.00 -2.07 -21.49
CA GLY A 277 33.48 -3.04 -22.48
C GLY A 277 32.42 -4.06 -22.91
N ALA A 278 32.84 -5.29 -23.23
CA ALA A 278 31.95 -6.39 -23.58
C ALA A 278 31.73 -7.33 -22.39
N ILE A 279 30.48 -7.75 -22.18
CA ILE A 279 30.10 -8.77 -21.19
C ILE A 279 29.46 -9.95 -21.91
N LYS A 280 29.96 -11.15 -21.63
CA LYS A 280 29.29 -12.40 -21.97
C LYS A 280 29.10 -13.25 -20.72
N CYS A 281 27.85 -13.43 -20.31
CA CYS A 281 27.54 -14.11 -19.06
C CYS A 281 26.46 -15.17 -19.23
N SER A 282 26.70 -16.38 -18.71
CA SER A 282 25.73 -17.47 -18.76
C SER A 282 25.48 -18.10 -17.39
N THR A 283 24.24 -18.53 -17.14
CA THR A 283 23.90 -19.38 -15.99
C THR A 283 24.32 -18.79 -14.64
N SER A 284 24.31 -17.46 -14.50
CA SER A 284 24.88 -16.75 -13.34
C SER A 284 23.81 -15.97 -12.56
N ASN A 285 24.07 -15.73 -11.28
CA ASN A 285 23.11 -15.16 -10.35
C ASN A 285 23.57 -13.78 -9.85
N PHE A 286 22.67 -12.80 -9.89
CA PHE A 286 22.83 -11.45 -9.34
C PHE A 286 21.78 -11.22 -8.26
N VAL A 287 22.19 -11.27 -6.99
CA VAL A 287 21.26 -11.31 -5.85
C VAL A 287 21.54 -10.20 -4.85
N SER A 288 20.54 -9.38 -4.55
CA SER A 288 20.64 -8.37 -3.49
C SER A 288 21.79 -7.39 -3.64
N ASN A 289 22.19 -7.07 -4.87
CA ASN A 289 23.16 -6.03 -5.13
C ASN A 289 22.47 -4.66 -5.08
N THR A 290 23.19 -3.66 -4.56
CA THR A 290 22.61 -2.34 -4.25
C THR A 290 23.51 -1.22 -4.72
N VAL A 291 22.92 -0.08 -5.04
CA VAL A 291 23.63 1.13 -5.45
C VAL A 291 22.98 2.36 -4.82
N THR A 292 23.67 3.51 -4.70
CA THR A 292 23.02 4.75 -4.24
C THR A 292 22.46 5.60 -5.38
N ASN A 293 22.83 5.32 -6.63
CA ASN A 293 22.29 6.02 -7.80
C ASN A 293 21.61 5.05 -8.80
N SER A 294 22.31 4.35 -9.71
CA SER A 294 21.63 3.57 -10.78
C SER A 294 22.28 2.24 -11.16
N GLY A 295 21.46 1.29 -11.67
CA GLY A 295 21.89 -0.05 -12.08
C GLY A 295 22.18 -0.96 -10.89
N GLY A 296 21.14 -1.45 -10.22
CA GLY A 296 21.29 -2.16 -8.93
C GLY A 296 22.17 -3.41 -9.00
N ALA A 297 22.18 -4.13 -10.13
CA ALA A 297 23.17 -5.16 -10.42
C ALA A 297 24.17 -4.70 -11.50
N ILE A 298 23.68 -4.35 -12.68
CA ILE A 298 24.51 -4.03 -13.85
C ILE A 298 24.20 -2.62 -14.33
N TYR A 299 25.25 -1.82 -14.51
CA TYR A 299 25.18 -0.57 -15.25
C TYR A 299 26.00 -0.72 -16.52
N ASN A 300 25.37 -0.61 -17.68
CA ASN A 300 26.01 -0.68 -19.00
C ASN A 300 26.05 0.71 -19.62
N ASP A 301 27.24 1.21 -19.97
CA ASP A 301 27.44 2.55 -20.50
C ASP A 301 28.10 2.56 -21.89
N ARG A 302 27.89 3.66 -22.63
CA ARG A 302 28.58 4.04 -23.87
C ARG A 302 28.68 2.94 -24.95
N GLY A 303 27.64 2.12 -25.12
CA GLY A 303 27.61 1.14 -26.20
C GLY A 303 28.26 -0.21 -25.87
N GLY A 304 28.57 -0.50 -24.60
CA GLY A 304 29.03 -1.82 -24.19
C GLY A 304 28.03 -2.91 -24.60
N ASN A 305 28.50 -4.00 -25.21
CA ASN A 305 27.64 -5.11 -25.62
C ASN A 305 27.48 -6.10 -24.47
N VAL A 306 26.24 -6.47 -24.18
CA VAL A 306 25.93 -7.43 -23.12
C VAL A 306 25.14 -8.60 -23.71
N ASP A 307 25.83 -9.74 -23.86
CA ASP A 307 25.27 -11.01 -24.32
C ASP A 307 25.08 -11.94 -23.10
N CYS A 308 23.83 -12.09 -22.66
CA CYS A 308 23.50 -12.79 -21.44
C CYS A 308 22.45 -13.87 -21.64
N SER A 309 22.67 -15.06 -21.07
CA SER A 309 21.65 -16.12 -21.08
C SER A 309 21.55 -16.87 -19.75
N HIS A 310 20.36 -17.34 -19.41
CA HIS A 310 20.11 -18.10 -18.19
C HIS A 310 20.53 -17.35 -16.92
N LEU A 311 20.33 -16.03 -16.89
CA LEU A 311 20.69 -15.21 -15.73
C LEU A 311 19.53 -15.10 -14.75
N THR A 312 19.85 -15.01 -13.46
CA THR A 312 18.86 -14.70 -12.42
C THR A 312 19.22 -13.38 -11.75
N PHE A 313 18.36 -12.36 -11.90
CA PHE A 313 18.42 -11.11 -11.17
C PHE A 313 17.36 -11.10 -10.08
N ARG A 314 17.77 -11.19 -8.82
CA ARG A 314 16.84 -11.26 -7.69
C ARG A 314 17.10 -10.19 -6.64
N SER A 315 16.08 -9.42 -6.29
CA SER A 315 16.13 -8.48 -5.17
C SER A 315 17.24 -7.42 -5.27
N ASN A 316 17.65 -7.06 -6.49
CA ASN A 316 18.58 -5.95 -6.69
C ASN A 316 17.84 -4.62 -6.61
N THR A 317 18.49 -3.59 -6.06
CA THR A 317 17.83 -2.31 -5.79
C THR A 317 18.65 -1.10 -6.22
N ALA A 318 17.96 -0.08 -6.77
CA ALA A 318 18.54 1.20 -7.15
C ALA A 318 17.61 2.38 -6.75
N PRO A 319 18.11 3.44 -6.12
CA PRO A 319 17.30 4.61 -5.78
C PRO A 319 16.79 5.39 -6.98
N ASN A 320 17.50 5.41 -8.11
CA ASN A 320 17.02 6.12 -9.29
C ASN A 320 16.52 5.16 -10.36
N TYR A 321 17.43 4.48 -11.06
CA TYR A 321 17.12 3.86 -12.35
C TYR A 321 17.57 2.40 -12.42
N GLY A 322 16.69 1.52 -12.92
CA GLY A 322 17.02 0.13 -13.25
C GLY A 322 17.37 -0.70 -12.02
N GLY A 323 16.37 -1.27 -11.35
CA GLY A 323 16.57 -2.02 -10.11
C GLY A 323 17.54 -3.19 -10.26
N ALA A 324 17.54 -3.84 -11.43
CA ALA A 324 18.56 -4.80 -11.82
C ALA A 324 19.55 -4.20 -12.81
N ILE A 325 19.06 -3.65 -13.93
CA ILE A 325 19.91 -3.28 -15.06
C ILE A 325 19.58 -1.87 -15.52
N TYR A 326 20.63 -1.08 -15.73
CA TYR A 326 20.51 0.16 -16.49
C TYR A 326 21.39 0.09 -17.73
N ASN A 327 20.76 0.02 -18.90
CA ASN A 327 21.40 0.14 -20.19
C ASN A 327 21.35 1.60 -20.68
N HIS A 328 22.49 2.27 -20.70
CA HIS A 328 22.61 3.70 -20.96
C HIS A 328 23.38 4.00 -22.24
N ARG A 329 22.89 4.97 -23.03
CA ARG A 329 23.53 5.53 -24.25
C ARG A 329 23.79 4.49 -25.34
N GLY A 330 22.77 3.73 -25.74
CA GLY A 330 22.82 2.98 -27.00
C GLY A 330 23.54 1.62 -26.95
N GLY A 331 23.77 1.04 -25.77
CA GLY A 331 24.27 -0.33 -25.65
C GLY A 331 23.27 -1.37 -26.18
N ASN A 332 23.78 -2.43 -26.79
CA ASN A 332 22.96 -3.60 -27.11
C ASN A 332 22.92 -4.53 -25.90
N PHE A 333 21.72 -4.93 -25.51
CA PHE A 333 21.52 -5.89 -24.44
C PHE A 333 20.64 -7.03 -24.95
N ASP A 334 21.25 -8.20 -25.07
CA ASP A 334 20.57 -9.43 -25.46
C ASP A 334 20.39 -10.32 -24.23
N CYS A 335 19.13 -10.67 -23.91
CA CYS A 335 18.81 -11.66 -22.90
C CYS A 335 18.01 -12.84 -23.43
N SER A 336 18.35 -14.05 -22.95
CA SER A 336 17.49 -15.21 -23.14
C SER A 336 17.41 -16.09 -21.90
N HIS A 337 16.28 -16.78 -21.71
CA HIS A 337 16.10 -17.76 -20.63
C HIS A 337 16.36 -17.20 -19.22
N SER A 338 16.18 -15.89 -19.02
CA SER A 338 16.58 -15.19 -17.80
C SER A 338 15.38 -14.86 -16.92
N THR A 339 15.61 -14.70 -15.62
CA THR A 339 14.59 -14.37 -14.63
C THR A 339 14.95 -13.09 -13.89
N PHE A 340 14.04 -12.11 -13.93
CA PHE A 340 14.09 -10.87 -13.18
C PHE A 340 13.01 -10.90 -12.11
N ARG A 341 13.40 -11.10 -10.85
CA ARG A 341 12.46 -11.26 -9.76
C ARG A 341 12.68 -10.28 -8.61
N SER A 342 11.63 -9.58 -8.22
CA SER A 342 11.64 -8.71 -7.03
C SER A 342 12.72 -7.63 -7.07
N ASN A 343 13.12 -7.16 -8.25
CA ASN A 343 14.03 -6.02 -8.37
C ASN A 343 13.24 -4.72 -8.20
N ALA A 344 13.87 -3.70 -7.63
CA ALA A 344 13.19 -2.45 -7.32
C ALA A 344 14.00 -1.20 -7.68
N ALA A 345 13.34 -0.24 -8.32
CA ALA A 345 13.86 1.10 -8.57
C ALA A 345 12.94 2.16 -7.96
N ALA A 346 13.50 3.24 -7.40
CA ALA A 346 12.64 4.29 -6.85
C ALA A 346 12.08 5.27 -7.89
N LYS A 347 12.65 5.35 -9.09
CA LYS A 347 12.10 6.18 -10.19
C LYS A 347 11.62 5.32 -11.35
N TYR A 348 12.51 4.92 -12.24
CA TYR A 348 12.12 4.29 -13.51
C TYR A 348 12.71 2.89 -13.68
N GLY A 349 11.92 1.99 -14.29
CA GLY A 349 12.34 0.64 -14.64
C GLY A 349 12.60 -0.23 -13.41
N GLY A 350 11.55 -0.81 -12.84
CA GLY A 350 11.66 -1.61 -11.61
C GLY A 350 12.70 -2.74 -11.71
N ALA A 351 12.85 -3.35 -12.88
CA ALA A 351 13.98 -4.22 -13.21
C ALA A 351 14.97 -3.53 -14.16
N ILE A 352 14.49 -2.99 -15.27
CA ILE A 352 15.35 -2.58 -16.40
C ILE A 352 15.00 -1.18 -16.89
N ILE A 353 16.03 -0.37 -17.14
CA ILE A 353 15.94 0.77 -18.05
C ILE A 353 16.73 0.46 -19.33
N ASN A 354 16.11 0.71 -20.47
CA ASN A 354 16.75 0.79 -21.77
C ASN A 354 16.72 2.22 -22.31
N HIS A 355 17.88 2.91 -22.28
CA HIS A 355 17.99 4.31 -22.68
C HIS A 355 18.72 4.48 -24.03
N HIS A 356 17.95 4.68 -25.09
CA HIS A 356 18.36 4.82 -26.50
C HIS A 356 19.13 3.64 -27.12
N GLY A 357 19.09 2.45 -26.51
CA GLY A 357 19.72 1.22 -27.03
C GLY A 357 18.72 0.20 -27.56
N SER A 358 19.23 -0.89 -28.13
CA SER A 358 18.42 -2.05 -28.51
C SER A 358 18.40 -3.06 -27.36
N PHE A 359 17.20 -3.42 -26.91
CA PHE A 359 16.99 -4.50 -25.96
C PHE A 359 16.24 -5.65 -26.62
N ASN A 360 16.91 -6.80 -26.78
CA ASN A 360 16.29 -7.99 -27.32
C ASN A 360 16.21 -9.04 -26.22
N CYS A 361 15.00 -9.44 -25.86
CA CYS A 361 14.81 -10.49 -24.87
C CYS A 361 13.87 -11.58 -25.35
N SER A 362 14.27 -12.82 -25.11
CA SER A 362 13.50 -14.01 -25.48
C SER A 362 13.35 -14.99 -24.31
N THR A 363 12.21 -15.68 -24.24
CA THR A 363 11.98 -16.80 -23.32
C THR A 363 12.34 -16.47 -21.85
N SER A 364 11.98 -15.27 -21.38
CA SER A 364 12.42 -14.74 -20.07
C SER A 364 11.25 -14.28 -19.21
N THR A 365 11.46 -14.25 -17.89
CA THR A 365 10.41 -13.98 -16.91
C THR A 365 10.72 -12.73 -16.08
N PHE A 366 9.74 -11.83 -15.96
CA PHE A 366 9.75 -10.64 -15.12
C PHE A 366 8.66 -10.76 -14.06
N ASP A 367 9.04 -11.00 -12.81
CA ASP A 367 8.12 -11.38 -11.73
C ASP A 367 8.29 -10.48 -10.49
N PHE A 368 7.24 -9.82 -10.04
CA PHE A 368 7.26 -8.96 -8.84
C PHE A 368 8.27 -7.80 -8.88
N ASN A 369 8.62 -7.27 -10.06
CA ASN A 369 9.49 -6.08 -10.11
C ASN A 369 8.67 -4.83 -9.79
N THR A 370 9.30 -3.84 -9.17
CA THR A 370 8.59 -2.66 -8.66
C THR A 370 9.33 -1.38 -8.99
N ALA A 371 8.67 -0.48 -9.69
CA ALA A 371 9.04 0.93 -9.75
C ALA A 371 8.19 1.67 -8.72
N THR A 372 8.80 2.14 -7.64
CA THR A 372 8.01 2.79 -6.58
C THR A 372 7.56 4.18 -6.98
N GLY A 373 8.29 4.87 -7.86
CA GLY A 373 8.12 6.31 -8.09
C GLY A 373 8.43 7.14 -6.83
N GLU A 374 8.57 8.46 -6.98
CA GLU A 374 8.54 9.38 -5.84
C GLU A 374 7.16 10.04 -5.78
N ALA A 375 6.52 10.00 -4.60
CA ALA A 375 5.13 10.43 -4.38
C ALA A 375 4.84 11.92 -4.72
N PHE A 376 5.86 12.72 -5.02
CA PHE A 376 5.75 14.15 -5.35
C PHE A 376 6.03 14.47 -6.82
N ASP A 377 6.43 13.51 -7.64
CA ASP A 377 6.63 13.71 -9.07
C ASP A 377 5.33 13.40 -9.81
N VAL A 378 4.56 14.45 -10.12
CA VAL A 378 3.33 14.38 -10.93
C VAL A 378 3.57 13.96 -12.38
N SER A 379 4.84 13.74 -12.76
CA SER A 379 5.26 13.22 -14.06
C SER A 379 6.01 11.88 -13.93
N ALA A 380 5.66 11.06 -12.94
CA ALA A 380 6.33 9.78 -12.65
C ALA A 380 6.07 8.70 -13.71
N HIS A 381 6.61 8.87 -14.91
CA HIS A 381 6.60 7.93 -16.04
C HIS A 381 7.39 6.64 -15.75
N SER A 382 6.80 5.65 -15.07
CA SER A 382 7.57 4.57 -14.43
C SER A 382 7.14 3.15 -14.82
N GLY A 383 7.91 2.48 -15.68
CA GLY A 383 7.66 1.07 -16.01
C GLY A 383 7.96 0.11 -14.86
N GLY A 384 6.95 -0.64 -14.40
CA GLY A 384 7.05 -1.52 -13.22
C GLY A 384 8.07 -2.65 -13.37
N ALA A 385 8.28 -3.15 -14.59
CA ALA A 385 9.41 -4.02 -14.93
C ALA A 385 10.43 -3.31 -15.82
N ILE A 386 10.00 -2.80 -16.97
CA ILE A 386 10.86 -2.23 -18.00
C ILE A 386 10.40 -0.81 -18.31
N TYR A 387 11.35 0.13 -18.30
CA TYR A 387 11.19 1.43 -18.92
C TYR A 387 12.09 1.49 -20.16
N SER A 388 11.52 1.83 -21.31
CA SER A 388 12.26 1.96 -22.57
C SER A 388 11.95 3.29 -23.27
N ASN A 389 13.01 3.93 -23.75
CA ASN A 389 12.93 5.00 -24.76
C ASN A 389 13.78 4.67 -26.01
N GLY A 390 14.22 3.41 -26.13
CA GLY A 390 14.82 2.81 -27.32
C GLY A 390 14.04 1.57 -27.76
N ASP A 391 14.55 0.86 -28.77
CA ASP A 391 13.87 -0.29 -29.36
C ASP A 391 13.82 -1.48 -28.40
N LEU A 392 12.62 -2.06 -28.29
CA LEU A 392 12.33 -3.18 -27.41
C LEU A 392 11.76 -4.34 -28.25
N THR A 393 12.55 -5.40 -28.41
CA THR A 393 12.09 -6.65 -29.03
C THR A 393 11.88 -7.71 -27.96
N CYS A 394 10.65 -8.18 -27.83
CA CYS A 394 10.25 -9.17 -26.84
C CYS A 394 9.61 -10.38 -27.51
N SER A 395 10.08 -11.58 -27.16
CA SER A 395 9.47 -12.84 -27.65
C SER A 395 9.36 -13.86 -26.52
N ALA A 396 8.19 -14.51 -26.39
CA ALA A 396 7.98 -15.53 -25.36
C ALA A 396 8.32 -15.03 -23.93
N LEU A 397 7.93 -13.80 -23.59
CA LEU A 397 8.15 -13.22 -22.28
C LEU A 397 6.97 -13.43 -21.35
N MET A 398 7.24 -13.58 -20.06
CA MET A 398 6.22 -13.60 -19.01
C MET A 398 6.42 -12.42 -18.05
N PHE A 399 5.51 -11.46 -18.07
CA PHE A 399 5.43 -10.35 -17.12
C PHE A 399 4.34 -10.63 -16.10
N ARG A 400 4.72 -10.92 -14.85
CA ARG A 400 3.78 -11.24 -13.78
C ARG A 400 3.97 -10.35 -12.55
N SER A 401 2.86 -9.82 -12.03
CA SER A 401 2.86 -9.11 -10.74
C SER A 401 3.84 -7.95 -10.65
N ASN A 402 4.17 -7.31 -11.79
CA ASN A 402 5.01 -6.12 -11.79
C ASN A 402 4.16 -4.89 -11.45
N ILE A 403 4.76 -3.95 -10.72
CA ILE A 403 4.04 -2.85 -10.09
C ILE A 403 4.73 -1.51 -10.38
N ALA A 404 3.97 -0.55 -10.90
CA ALA A 404 4.31 0.87 -10.97
C ALA A 404 3.47 1.64 -9.94
N THR A 405 4.03 1.95 -8.77
CA THR A 405 3.27 2.46 -7.61
C THR A 405 2.79 3.90 -7.76
N TYR A 406 3.50 4.75 -8.50
CA TYR A 406 3.08 6.13 -8.80
C TYR A 406 3.18 6.45 -10.30
N GLY A 407 3.26 5.43 -11.15
CA GLY A 407 3.54 5.62 -12.57
C GLY A 407 2.73 4.73 -13.49
N ASP A 408 3.15 4.73 -14.75
CA ASP A 408 2.43 4.11 -15.87
C ASP A 408 3.17 2.87 -16.39
N GLY A 409 2.44 1.94 -16.99
CA GLY A 409 3.04 0.73 -17.56
C GLY A 409 3.46 -0.25 -16.48
N GLY A 410 2.48 -0.93 -15.86
CA GLY A 410 2.74 -1.82 -14.72
C GLY A 410 3.77 -2.93 -15.04
N ALA A 411 3.90 -3.31 -16.32
CA ALA A 411 5.04 -4.07 -16.83
C ALA A 411 6.00 -3.20 -17.65
N ILE A 412 5.52 -2.60 -18.74
CA ILE A 412 6.35 -1.88 -19.72
C ILE A 412 5.86 -0.44 -19.85
N TYR A 413 6.79 0.50 -19.70
CA TYR A 413 6.61 1.88 -20.13
C TYR A 413 7.46 2.14 -21.37
N ASN A 414 6.83 2.53 -22.47
CA ASN A 414 7.52 2.95 -23.69
C ASN A 414 7.24 4.42 -24.01
N GLN A 415 8.31 5.23 -24.06
CA GLN A 415 8.17 6.66 -24.34
C GLN A 415 8.19 7.00 -25.84
N ILE A 416 9.16 6.49 -26.57
CA ILE A 416 9.38 6.86 -27.99
C ILE A 416 9.90 5.69 -28.84
N GLY A 417 10.29 4.57 -28.22
CA GLY A 417 10.91 3.45 -28.94
C GLY A 417 9.87 2.63 -29.71
N HIS A 418 10.34 1.74 -30.57
CA HIS A 418 9.47 0.73 -31.19
C HIS A 418 9.40 -0.51 -30.29
N VAL A 419 8.18 -0.88 -29.87
CA VAL A 419 7.94 -2.09 -29.08
C VAL A 419 7.40 -3.19 -29.98
N ASN A 420 8.22 -4.21 -30.23
CA ASN A 420 7.85 -5.40 -30.99
C ASN A 420 7.73 -6.59 -30.05
N CYS A 421 6.51 -6.96 -29.69
CA CYS A 421 6.24 -8.05 -28.75
C CYS A 421 5.52 -9.21 -29.44
N SER A 422 5.98 -10.45 -29.22
CA SER A 422 5.33 -11.65 -29.74
C SER A 422 5.22 -12.76 -28.70
N ASN A 423 4.15 -13.55 -28.78
CA ASN A 423 3.96 -14.79 -27.99
C ASN A 423 4.17 -14.59 -26.48
N SER A 424 3.79 -13.44 -25.92
CA SER A 424 4.12 -13.06 -24.53
C SER A 424 2.87 -12.90 -23.66
N THR A 425 3.03 -13.10 -22.35
CA THR A 425 1.94 -13.04 -21.38
C THR A 425 2.19 -11.92 -20.36
N PHE A 426 1.17 -11.10 -20.13
CA PHE A 426 1.12 -10.03 -19.12
C PHE A 426 0.02 -10.36 -18.12
N ALA A 427 0.40 -10.83 -16.94
CA ALA A 427 -0.53 -11.30 -15.91
C ALA A 427 -0.41 -10.51 -14.60
N SER A 428 -1.53 -9.97 -14.13
CA SER A 428 -1.61 -9.32 -12.81
C SER A 428 -0.62 -8.17 -12.62
N ASN A 429 -0.29 -7.44 -13.68
CA ASN A 429 0.53 -6.23 -13.58
C ASN A 429 -0.35 -5.04 -13.18
N ILE A 430 0.22 -4.13 -12.38
CA ILE A 430 -0.52 -3.04 -11.74
C ILE A 430 0.21 -1.73 -12.00
N ALA A 431 -0.51 -0.73 -12.53
CA ALA A 431 -0.10 0.66 -12.56
C ALA A 431 -1.09 1.49 -11.73
N GLU A 432 -0.61 2.53 -11.03
CA GLU A 432 -1.50 3.45 -10.32
C GLU A 432 -2.26 4.36 -11.29
N ASN A 433 -1.59 4.78 -12.37
CA ASN A 433 -2.12 5.71 -13.35
C ASN A 433 -2.54 4.97 -14.63
N ASP A 434 -1.64 4.81 -15.60
CA ASP A 434 -2.04 4.41 -16.95
C ASP A 434 -1.37 3.11 -17.42
N GLY A 435 -2.10 2.27 -18.15
CA GLY A 435 -1.55 1.06 -18.79
C GLY A 435 -1.12 0.00 -17.79
N GLY A 436 -2.05 -0.80 -17.28
CA GLY A 436 -1.77 -1.78 -16.20
C GLY A 436 -0.70 -2.80 -16.58
N ALA A 437 -0.56 -3.11 -17.87
CA ALA A 437 0.57 -3.84 -18.43
C ALA A 437 1.50 -2.92 -19.23
N ILE A 438 0.98 -2.24 -20.26
CA ILE A 438 1.78 -1.45 -21.20
C ILE A 438 1.27 -0.01 -21.26
N TYR A 439 2.17 0.94 -21.02
CA TYR A 439 1.99 2.32 -21.44
C TYR A 439 2.84 2.57 -22.68
N ASN A 440 2.25 3.19 -23.69
CA ASN A 440 2.94 3.50 -24.93
C ASN A 440 2.66 4.92 -25.43
N SER A 441 3.72 5.67 -25.70
CA SER A 441 3.70 6.91 -26.47
C SER A 441 4.57 6.89 -27.74
N GLY A 442 5.03 5.70 -28.17
CA GLY A 442 5.71 5.46 -29.44
C GLY A 442 4.90 4.53 -30.36
N ASP A 443 5.57 3.68 -31.15
CA ASP A 443 4.89 2.63 -31.93
C ASP A 443 4.94 1.28 -31.21
N VAL A 444 3.82 0.55 -31.24
CA VAL A 444 3.72 -0.82 -30.69
C VAL A 444 3.17 -1.77 -31.74
N ASN A 445 3.90 -2.84 -31.99
CA ASN A 445 3.45 -3.97 -32.80
C ASN A 445 3.45 -5.24 -31.94
N CYS A 446 2.26 -5.79 -31.72
CA CYS A 446 2.04 -6.90 -30.80
C CYS A 446 1.28 -8.03 -31.49
N ILE A 447 1.85 -9.23 -31.45
CA ILE A 447 1.28 -10.43 -32.07
C ILE A 447 1.16 -11.54 -31.03
N ALA A 448 0.00 -12.20 -30.93
CA ALA A 448 -0.18 -13.37 -30.07
C ALA A 448 0.17 -13.08 -28.60
N LEU A 449 -0.38 -12.01 -28.02
CA LEU A 449 -0.18 -11.68 -26.61
C LEU A 449 -1.42 -11.98 -25.78
N THR A 450 -1.19 -12.34 -24.52
CA THR A 450 -2.27 -12.54 -23.54
C THR A 450 -2.12 -11.56 -22.38
N PHE A 451 -3.15 -10.75 -22.13
CA PHE A 451 -3.25 -9.82 -21.01
C PHE A 451 -4.30 -10.31 -20.03
N THR A 452 -3.89 -10.77 -18.85
CA THR A 452 -4.80 -11.34 -17.84
C THR A 452 -4.75 -10.55 -16.53
N ASN A 453 -5.92 -10.11 -16.06
CA ASN A 453 -6.09 -9.47 -14.74
C ASN A 453 -5.13 -8.29 -14.48
N ASN A 454 -4.78 -7.51 -15.50
CA ASN A 454 -3.99 -6.29 -15.31
C ASN A 454 -4.89 -5.16 -14.81
N THR A 455 -4.34 -4.22 -14.04
CA THR A 455 -5.13 -3.14 -13.42
C THR A 455 -4.43 -1.79 -13.50
N ALA A 456 -5.20 -0.76 -13.86
CA ALA A 456 -4.76 0.64 -13.85
C ALA A 456 -5.92 1.60 -13.59
N LYS A 457 -5.64 2.90 -13.47
CA LYS A 457 -6.67 3.93 -13.49
C LYS A 457 -7.25 4.11 -14.88
N HIS A 458 -6.42 4.19 -15.92
CA HIS A 458 -6.88 4.15 -17.31
C HIS A 458 -6.13 3.08 -18.11
N GLY A 459 -6.82 2.40 -19.03
CA GLY A 459 -6.22 1.33 -19.83
C GLY A 459 -5.78 0.15 -18.96
N GLY A 460 -6.75 -0.63 -18.45
CA GLY A 460 -6.48 -1.69 -17.48
C GLY A 460 -5.39 -2.68 -17.92
N ALA A 461 -5.20 -2.89 -19.22
CA ALA A 461 -4.03 -3.53 -19.78
C ALA A 461 -3.11 -2.56 -20.53
N VAL A 462 -3.64 -1.80 -21.50
CA VAL A 462 -2.84 -1.01 -22.43
C VAL A 462 -3.35 0.43 -22.49
N TYR A 463 -2.42 1.37 -22.45
CA TYR A 463 -2.68 2.79 -22.68
C TYR A 463 -1.83 3.29 -23.85
N ILE A 464 -2.46 3.97 -24.81
CA ILE A 464 -1.82 4.49 -26.03
C ILE A 464 -2.00 6.01 -26.08
N PHE A 465 -0.89 6.74 -26.14
CA PHE A 465 -0.82 8.20 -26.20
C PHE A 465 -0.16 8.65 -27.51
N ASP A 466 -0.90 9.29 -28.43
CA ASP A 466 -0.34 9.89 -29.66
C ASP A 466 0.51 8.93 -30.55
N GLY A 467 0.31 7.61 -30.40
CA GLY A 467 1.12 6.57 -31.05
C GLY A 467 0.30 5.55 -31.84
N ASN A 468 0.98 4.75 -32.68
CA ASN A 468 0.33 3.70 -33.47
C ASN A 468 0.42 2.34 -32.78
N ALA A 469 -0.69 1.64 -32.73
CA ALA A 469 -0.78 0.29 -32.22
C ALA A 469 -1.31 -0.67 -33.29
N HIS A 470 -0.52 -1.71 -33.58
CA HIS A 470 -0.89 -2.80 -34.48
C HIS A 470 -0.97 -4.11 -33.71
N PHE A 471 -2.19 -4.58 -33.49
CA PHE A 471 -2.52 -5.70 -32.62
C PHE A 471 -3.16 -6.84 -33.42
N THR A 472 -2.55 -8.02 -33.37
CA THR A 472 -3.05 -9.22 -34.06
C THR A 472 -3.03 -10.42 -33.12
N TYR A 473 -4.14 -11.16 -33.05
CA TYR A 473 -4.27 -12.34 -32.16
C TYR A 473 -4.05 -12.02 -30.67
N LEU A 474 -4.66 -10.94 -30.17
CA LEU A 474 -4.51 -10.56 -28.76
C LEU A 474 -5.68 -11.01 -27.90
N ASP A 475 -5.39 -11.59 -26.75
CA ASP A 475 -6.38 -12.01 -25.76
C ASP A 475 -6.32 -11.12 -24.52
N PHE A 476 -7.40 -10.39 -24.22
CA PHE A 476 -7.58 -9.58 -23.04
C PHE A 476 -8.62 -10.23 -22.12
N ILE A 477 -8.22 -10.64 -20.92
CA ILE A 477 -9.04 -11.44 -20.01
C ILE A 477 -9.04 -10.82 -18.61
N GLY A 478 -10.19 -10.35 -18.13
CA GLY A 478 -10.33 -9.88 -16.75
C GLY A 478 -9.57 -8.60 -16.42
N ASN A 479 -9.15 -7.81 -17.43
CA ASN A 479 -8.45 -6.55 -17.18
C ASN A 479 -9.42 -5.49 -16.64
N ASN A 480 -8.93 -4.68 -15.71
CA ASN A 480 -9.76 -3.79 -14.93
C ASN A 480 -9.19 -2.37 -14.89
N SER A 481 -10.00 -1.39 -15.27
CA SER A 481 -9.74 0.03 -15.09
C SER A 481 -10.63 0.59 -13.99
N THR A 482 -10.09 1.44 -13.12
CA THR A 482 -10.93 2.15 -12.14
C THR A 482 -11.69 3.33 -12.74
N HIS A 483 -11.33 3.79 -13.95
CA HIS A 483 -11.98 4.90 -14.66
C HIS A 483 -12.30 4.53 -16.11
N TYR A 484 -11.34 4.64 -17.03
CA TYR A 484 -11.60 4.56 -18.48
C TYR A 484 -10.77 3.47 -19.18
N GLY A 485 -11.40 2.73 -20.10
CA GLY A 485 -10.73 1.72 -20.93
C GLY A 485 -10.34 0.48 -20.14
N GLY A 486 -11.28 -0.44 -19.94
CA GLY A 486 -11.04 -1.60 -19.06
C GLY A 486 -9.92 -2.52 -19.54
N SER A 487 -9.73 -2.63 -20.86
CA SER A 487 -8.52 -3.22 -21.44
C SER A 487 -7.64 -2.16 -22.10
N ILE A 488 -8.19 -1.33 -22.99
CA ILE A 488 -7.43 -0.36 -23.78
C ILE A 488 -7.97 1.06 -23.61
N MET A 489 -7.08 2.02 -23.40
CA MET A 489 -7.36 3.45 -23.43
C MET A 489 -6.52 4.12 -24.52
N MET A 490 -7.14 5.04 -25.28
CA MET A 490 -6.50 5.78 -26.37
C MET A 490 -6.67 7.29 -26.21
N GLU A 491 -5.57 8.05 -26.32
CA GLU A 491 -5.55 9.52 -26.17
C GLU A 491 -4.75 10.25 -27.27
N GLU A 492 -5.01 11.55 -27.43
CA GLU A 492 -4.27 12.50 -28.29
C GLU A 492 -4.08 12.08 -29.77
N GLY A 493 -5.08 11.46 -30.40
CA GLY A 493 -4.99 11.10 -31.82
C GLY A 493 -4.35 9.75 -32.11
N ALA A 494 -4.18 8.92 -31.08
CA ALA A 494 -3.72 7.54 -31.21
C ALA A 494 -4.49 6.75 -32.28
N GLN A 495 -3.78 5.86 -32.98
CA GLN A 495 -4.34 4.95 -33.98
C GLN A 495 -4.20 3.51 -33.50
N LEU A 496 -5.31 2.75 -33.51
CA LEU A 496 -5.34 1.34 -33.15
C LEU A 496 -5.91 0.52 -34.30
N THR A 497 -5.13 -0.46 -34.76
CA THR A 497 -5.61 -1.56 -35.59
C THR A 497 -5.63 -2.84 -34.76
N CYS A 498 -6.79 -3.48 -34.61
CA CYS A 498 -6.94 -4.78 -33.94
C CYS A 498 -7.59 -5.78 -34.88
N SER A 499 -6.90 -6.88 -35.17
CA SER A 499 -7.42 -7.97 -36.00
C SER A 499 -7.38 -9.29 -35.24
N GLU A 500 -8.48 -10.03 -35.24
CA GLU A 500 -8.58 -11.33 -34.56
C GLU A 500 -8.28 -11.23 -33.05
N CYS A 501 -8.74 -10.15 -32.42
CA CYS A 501 -8.57 -9.89 -30.99
C CYS A 501 -9.77 -10.38 -30.16
N SER A 502 -9.55 -10.72 -28.90
CA SER A 502 -10.61 -11.11 -27.95
C SER A 502 -10.53 -10.27 -26.67
N PHE A 503 -11.68 -9.77 -26.22
CA PHE A 503 -11.85 -9.01 -24.98
C PHE A 503 -12.92 -9.71 -24.14
N THR A 504 -12.52 -10.31 -23.03
CA THR A 504 -13.41 -11.08 -22.16
C THR A 504 -13.34 -10.55 -20.74
N GLN A 505 -14.49 -10.29 -20.12
CA GLN A 505 -14.58 -9.86 -18.70
C GLN A 505 -13.79 -8.57 -18.42
N SER A 506 -13.69 -7.65 -19.38
CA SER A 506 -13.03 -6.36 -19.15
C SER A 506 -13.96 -5.40 -18.43
N ARG A 507 -13.44 -4.63 -17.46
CA ARG A 507 -14.25 -3.77 -16.60
C ARG A 507 -13.72 -2.35 -16.50
N ALA A 508 -14.61 -1.36 -16.60
CA ALA A 508 -14.30 0.06 -16.38
C ALA A 508 -15.55 0.84 -15.92
N ILE A 509 -15.40 2.12 -15.58
CA ILE A 509 -16.56 3.03 -15.48
C ILE A 509 -17.04 3.34 -16.91
N LYS A 510 -16.11 3.65 -17.82
CA LYS A 510 -16.34 3.92 -19.24
C LYS A 510 -15.47 3.08 -20.18
N GLY A 511 -16.04 2.59 -21.27
CA GLY A 511 -15.33 1.81 -22.29
C GLY A 511 -14.80 0.50 -21.72
N GLY A 512 -15.70 -0.46 -21.48
CA GLY A 512 -15.40 -1.69 -20.73
C GLY A 512 -14.24 -2.48 -21.31
N ALA A 513 -14.15 -2.57 -22.63
CA ALA A 513 -13.01 -3.11 -23.37
C ALA A 513 -12.10 -1.98 -23.87
N VAL A 514 -12.66 -1.01 -24.61
CA VAL A 514 -11.89 0.06 -25.28
C VAL A 514 -12.54 1.42 -25.02
N TYR A 515 -11.71 2.41 -24.69
CA TYR A 515 -12.10 3.81 -24.61
C TYR A 515 -11.22 4.66 -25.53
N ALA A 516 -11.84 5.42 -26.44
CA ALA A 516 -11.15 6.29 -27.39
C ALA A 516 -11.67 7.73 -27.33
N VAL A 517 -10.77 8.69 -27.07
CA VAL A 517 -11.10 10.13 -27.06
C VAL A 517 -11.29 10.71 -28.47
N ALA A 518 -11.68 11.98 -28.53
CA ALA A 518 -11.82 12.70 -29.78
C ALA A 518 -10.49 12.75 -30.56
N ARG A 519 -10.56 12.62 -31.89
CA ARG A 519 -9.45 12.51 -32.85
C ARG A 519 -8.72 11.17 -32.91
N SER A 520 -8.99 10.23 -32.01
CA SER A 520 -8.43 8.87 -32.11
C SER A 520 -9.09 8.08 -33.24
N GLU A 521 -8.34 7.17 -33.86
CA GLU A 521 -8.84 6.27 -34.92
C GLU A 521 -8.77 4.81 -34.49
N LEU A 522 -9.92 4.15 -34.47
CA LEU A 522 -10.06 2.75 -34.06
C LEU A 522 -10.52 1.91 -35.25
N TRP A 523 -9.70 0.94 -35.67
CA TRP A 523 -10.02 -0.04 -36.70
C TRP A 523 -9.99 -1.45 -36.10
N MET A 524 -11.13 -2.12 -36.07
CA MET A 524 -11.26 -3.46 -35.49
C MET A 524 -11.93 -4.41 -36.48
N SER A 525 -11.30 -5.56 -36.70
CA SER A 525 -11.81 -6.59 -37.61
C SER A 525 -11.75 -7.96 -36.96
N SER A 526 -12.82 -8.74 -37.09
CA SER A 526 -12.90 -10.08 -36.48
C SER A 526 -12.63 -10.08 -34.98
N VAL A 527 -13.15 -9.08 -34.26
CA VAL A 527 -12.97 -8.96 -32.81
C VAL A 527 -14.13 -9.60 -32.07
N ASN A 528 -13.81 -10.20 -30.93
CA ASN A 528 -14.77 -10.79 -30.02
C ASN A 528 -14.80 -10.04 -28.69
N ILE A 529 -15.93 -9.42 -28.32
CA ILE A 529 -16.09 -8.69 -27.06
C ILE A 529 -17.20 -9.35 -26.24
N ARG A 530 -16.81 -10.01 -25.15
CA ARG A 530 -17.72 -10.76 -24.29
C ARG A 530 -17.66 -10.37 -22.83
N TYR A 531 -18.82 -10.39 -22.18
CA TYR A 531 -18.94 -10.21 -20.73
C TYR A 531 -18.24 -8.94 -20.21
N SER A 532 -18.10 -7.91 -21.06
CA SER A 532 -17.49 -6.64 -20.65
C SER A 532 -18.50 -5.83 -19.85
N GLN A 533 -18.03 -5.17 -18.80
CA GLN A 533 -18.86 -4.52 -17.80
C GLN A 533 -18.48 -3.05 -17.65
N THR A 534 -19.46 -2.18 -17.82
CA THR A 534 -19.35 -0.73 -17.62
C THR A 534 -20.42 -0.22 -16.67
N LEU A 535 -20.17 0.94 -16.05
CA LEU A 535 -21.15 1.61 -15.21
C LEU A 535 -21.99 2.60 -16.00
N GLU A 536 -21.38 3.39 -16.89
CA GLU A 536 -22.06 4.51 -17.58
C GLU A 536 -22.36 4.24 -19.07
N ASP A 537 -21.47 3.57 -19.81
CA ASP A 537 -21.57 3.45 -21.28
C ASP A 537 -21.39 2.00 -21.76
N GLY A 538 -20.79 1.78 -22.94
CA GLY A 538 -20.65 0.48 -23.59
C GLY A 538 -19.30 -0.20 -23.44
N ALA A 539 -19.21 -1.44 -23.91
CA ALA A 539 -17.93 -2.16 -24.00
C ALA A 539 -16.92 -1.40 -24.87
N ILE A 540 -17.37 -0.73 -25.94
CA ILE A 540 -16.58 0.28 -26.65
C ILE A 540 -17.19 1.66 -26.43
N PHE A 541 -16.36 2.61 -26.02
CA PHE A 541 -16.68 4.03 -26.06
C PHE A 541 -15.77 4.72 -27.08
N SER A 542 -16.34 5.51 -27.99
CA SER A 542 -15.54 6.32 -28.91
C SER A 542 -16.13 7.71 -29.15
N ALA A 543 -15.27 8.72 -29.01
CA ALA A 543 -15.51 10.10 -29.44
C ALA A 543 -14.80 10.43 -30.76
N GLY A 544 -14.09 9.46 -31.36
CA GLY A 544 -13.30 9.59 -32.57
C GLY A 544 -13.92 8.90 -33.78
N ARG A 545 -13.06 8.40 -34.67
CA ARG A 545 -13.47 7.56 -35.81
C ARG A 545 -13.36 6.10 -35.41
N VAL A 546 -14.44 5.35 -35.56
CA VAL A 546 -14.44 3.91 -35.30
C VAL A 546 -14.92 3.15 -36.53
N THR A 547 -14.19 2.08 -36.88
CA THR A 547 -14.55 1.13 -37.91
C THR A 547 -14.52 -0.28 -37.31
N ILE A 548 -15.66 -0.95 -37.31
CA ILE A 548 -15.82 -2.32 -36.82
C ILE A 548 -16.31 -3.20 -37.96
N ASP A 549 -15.64 -4.31 -38.21
CA ASP A 549 -16.02 -5.27 -39.25
C ASP A 549 -15.96 -6.72 -38.74
N LEU A 550 -16.87 -7.57 -39.23
CA LEU A 550 -16.89 -9.02 -38.97
C LEU A 550 -16.77 -9.41 -37.49
N SER A 551 -17.34 -8.63 -36.58
CA SER A 551 -17.10 -8.75 -35.14
C SER A 551 -18.31 -9.28 -34.35
N LEU A 552 -18.09 -9.68 -33.10
CA LEU A 552 -19.12 -10.19 -32.19
C LEU A 552 -19.09 -9.47 -30.85
N PHE A 553 -20.26 -9.00 -30.40
CA PHE A 553 -20.48 -8.37 -29.10
C PHE A 553 -21.54 -9.16 -28.34
N GLU A 554 -21.11 -9.91 -27.32
CA GLU A 554 -21.99 -10.86 -26.65
C GLU A 554 -21.98 -10.71 -25.11
N HIS A 555 -23.15 -10.72 -24.48
CA HIS A 555 -23.28 -10.69 -23.01
C HIS A 555 -22.61 -9.48 -22.34
N ASN A 556 -22.47 -8.36 -23.03
CA ASN A 556 -21.93 -7.14 -22.43
C ASN A 556 -23.00 -6.40 -21.65
N SER A 557 -22.60 -5.74 -20.57
CA SER A 557 -23.49 -4.98 -19.69
C SER A 557 -22.96 -3.57 -19.46
N GLY A 558 -23.83 -2.57 -19.53
CA GLY A 558 -23.44 -1.16 -19.40
C GLY A 558 -24.57 -0.23 -19.05
N GLY A 559 -24.29 1.08 -18.97
CA GLY A 559 -25.32 2.10 -18.75
C GLY A 559 -26.09 2.38 -20.04
N LYS A 560 -25.40 2.96 -21.03
CA LYS A 560 -25.93 3.20 -22.38
C LYS A 560 -25.11 2.47 -23.44
N GLY A 561 -25.76 1.80 -24.39
CA GLY A 561 -25.08 1.17 -25.51
C GLY A 561 -24.17 0.03 -25.05
N ALA A 562 -24.69 -0.98 -24.34
CA ALA A 562 -23.83 -1.93 -23.61
C ALA A 562 -22.78 -2.64 -24.49
N GLY A 563 -23.04 -2.80 -25.80
CA GLY A 563 -22.02 -3.18 -26.78
C GLY A 563 -21.12 -1.99 -27.16
N MET A 564 -21.71 -0.92 -27.69
CA MET A 564 -20.98 0.26 -28.13
C MET A 564 -21.72 1.58 -27.89
N TYR A 565 -20.96 2.60 -27.48
CA TYR A 565 -21.40 3.98 -27.29
C TYR A 565 -20.57 4.92 -28.17
N LEU A 566 -21.24 5.71 -29.03
CA LEU A 566 -20.60 6.76 -29.83
C LEU A 566 -20.97 8.14 -29.29
N GLU A 567 -19.95 8.91 -28.89
CA GLU A 567 -20.10 10.25 -28.31
C GLU A 567 -20.36 11.32 -29.38
N ARG A 568 -20.84 12.48 -28.94
CA ARG A 568 -21.21 13.62 -29.77
C ARG A 568 -20.14 13.96 -30.81
N GLY A 569 -20.51 13.87 -32.09
CA GLY A 569 -19.63 14.21 -33.23
C GLY A 569 -18.69 13.08 -33.69
N ALA A 570 -18.77 11.89 -33.09
CA ALA A 570 -18.02 10.72 -33.55
C ALA A 570 -18.47 10.24 -34.94
N THR A 571 -17.61 9.45 -35.60
CA THR A 571 -17.94 8.79 -36.88
C THR A 571 -17.86 7.27 -36.71
N GLY A 572 -18.97 6.57 -36.92
CA GLY A 572 -19.05 5.11 -36.77
C GLY A 572 -19.33 4.39 -38.10
N VAL A 573 -18.48 3.44 -38.48
CA VAL A 573 -18.69 2.55 -39.64
C VAL A 573 -18.70 1.12 -39.13
N ILE A 574 -19.85 0.45 -39.15
CA ILE A 574 -20.04 -0.87 -38.52
C ILE A 574 -20.62 -1.81 -39.55
N HIS A 575 -19.85 -2.83 -39.95
CA HIS A 575 -20.26 -3.78 -40.97
C HIS A 575 -20.25 -5.21 -40.42
N SER A 576 -21.19 -6.03 -40.90
CA SER A 576 -21.17 -7.50 -40.70
C SER A 576 -20.94 -7.94 -39.25
N THR A 577 -21.49 -7.21 -38.28
CA THR A 577 -21.23 -7.38 -36.85
C THR A 577 -22.48 -7.86 -36.13
N SER A 578 -22.33 -8.81 -35.21
CA SER A 578 -23.44 -9.35 -34.42
C SER A 578 -23.39 -8.85 -32.98
N PHE A 579 -24.52 -8.34 -32.50
CA PHE A 579 -24.74 -7.88 -31.13
C PHE A 579 -25.80 -8.77 -30.48
N SER A 580 -25.38 -9.65 -29.58
CA SER A 580 -26.26 -10.65 -28.97
C SER A 580 -26.27 -10.62 -27.45
N ASN A 581 -27.44 -10.73 -26.83
CA ASN A 581 -27.59 -10.87 -25.37
C ASN A 581 -26.95 -9.73 -24.55
N ASN A 582 -26.89 -8.51 -25.09
CA ASN A 582 -26.34 -7.37 -24.36
C ASN A 582 -27.44 -6.66 -23.55
N THR A 583 -27.06 -6.10 -22.39
CA THR A 583 -28.00 -5.50 -21.43
C THR A 583 -27.53 -4.11 -21.00
N ALA A 584 -28.34 -3.09 -21.29
CA ALA A 584 -28.07 -1.71 -20.86
C ALA A 584 -29.03 -1.28 -19.74
N ALA A 585 -28.51 -0.60 -18.71
CA ALA A 585 -29.29 -0.13 -17.57
C ALA A 585 -30.11 1.14 -17.85
N GLU A 586 -29.78 1.90 -18.89
CA GLU A 586 -30.46 3.14 -19.25
C GLU A 586 -31.06 3.08 -20.66
N ALA A 587 -30.24 2.88 -21.70
CA ALA A 587 -30.71 2.93 -23.08
C ALA A 587 -29.81 2.20 -24.07
N GLY A 588 -30.38 1.65 -25.15
CA GLY A 588 -29.63 1.01 -26.24
C GLY A 588 -28.93 -0.27 -25.76
N GLY A 589 -29.64 -1.40 -25.73
CA GLY A 589 -29.08 -2.65 -25.20
C GLY A 589 -27.79 -3.09 -25.89
N ALA A 590 -27.60 -2.75 -27.17
CA ALA A 590 -26.38 -2.98 -27.93
C ALA A 590 -25.67 -1.68 -28.32
N LEU A 591 -26.37 -0.74 -28.95
CA LEU A 591 -25.77 0.46 -29.55
C LEU A 591 -26.43 1.74 -29.04
N HIS A 592 -25.62 2.74 -28.69
CA HIS A 592 -26.10 4.08 -28.39
C HIS A 592 -25.36 5.15 -29.20
N LEU A 593 -26.13 6.07 -29.78
CA LEU A 593 -25.64 7.17 -30.62
C LEU A 593 -26.03 8.52 -29.99
N ALA A 594 -25.03 9.26 -29.54
CA ALA A 594 -25.19 10.63 -29.03
C ALA A 594 -25.48 11.62 -30.19
N PRO A 595 -25.84 12.90 -29.89
CA PRO A 595 -26.16 13.87 -30.93
C PRO A 595 -25.00 14.10 -31.91
N LEU A 596 -25.29 14.45 -33.17
CA LEU A 596 -24.30 14.78 -34.20
C LEU A 596 -23.34 13.64 -34.62
N VAL A 597 -23.59 12.40 -34.19
CA VAL A 597 -22.86 11.22 -34.71
C VAL A 597 -23.19 11.01 -36.19
N THR A 598 -22.20 10.60 -36.98
CA THR A 598 -22.36 10.31 -38.42
C THR A 598 -21.80 8.93 -38.77
N GLY A 599 -22.25 8.35 -39.89
CA GLY A 599 -21.71 7.10 -40.40
C GLY A 599 -22.77 6.08 -40.79
N VAL A 600 -22.41 4.80 -40.75
CA VAL A 600 -23.21 3.71 -41.32
C VAL A 600 -23.14 2.43 -40.49
N VAL A 601 -24.28 1.73 -40.40
CA VAL A 601 -24.40 0.37 -39.87
C VAL A 601 -24.96 -0.52 -40.97
N GLU A 602 -24.16 -1.46 -41.48
CA GLU A 602 -24.53 -2.32 -42.60
C GLU A 602 -24.44 -3.81 -42.27
N SER A 603 -25.42 -4.59 -42.72
CA SER A 603 -25.40 -6.06 -42.62
C SER A 603 -25.17 -6.60 -41.19
N CYS A 604 -25.69 -5.90 -40.17
CA CYS A 604 -25.49 -6.26 -38.76
C CYS A 604 -26.69 -7.01 -38.17
N GLU A 605 -26.44 -7.85 -37.17
CA GLU A 605 -27.47 -8.61 -36.46
C GLU A 605 -27.59 -8.11 -35.00
N PHE A 606 -28.81 -7.90 -34.54
CA PHE A 606 -29.13 -7.51 -33.17
C PHE A 606 -30.11 -8.52 -32.57
N PHE A 607 -29.59 -9.40 -31.72
CA PHE A 607 -30.34 -10.52 -31.15
C PHE A 607 -30.47 -10.43 -29.62
N ASN A 608 -31.70 -10.47 -29.11
CA ASN A 608 -31.98 -10.62 -27.66
C ASN A 608 -31.28 -9.58 -26.76
N ASN A 609 -31.18 -8.33 -27.23
CA ASN A 609 -30.65 -7.23 -26.45
C ASN A 609 -31.74 -6.56 -25.61
N THR A 610 -31.37 -6.01 -24.46
CA THR A 610 -32.31 -5.54 -23.44
C THR A 610 -31.92 -4.18 -22.87
N SER A 611 -32.88 -3.27 -22.71
CA SER A 611 -32.67 -1.99 -22.01
C SER A 611 -34.01 -1.37 -21.56
N PRO A 612 -34.04 -0.32 -20.72
CA PRO A 612 -35.28 0.43 -20.46
C PRO A 612 -35.79 1.24 -21.66
N VAL A 613 -34.90 1.69 -22.53
CA VAL A 613 -35.17 2.60 -23.67
C VAL A 613 -34.38 2.13 -24.91
N GLY A 614 -35.04 1.62 -25.95
CA GLY A 614 -34.34 1.16 -27.15
C GLY A 614 -33.66 -0.19 -26.93
N GLY A 615 -34.42 -1.29 -27.03
CA GLY A 615 -33.93 -2.62 -26.62
C GLY A 615 -32.65 -3.07 -27.34
N ALA A 616 -32.50 -2.76 -28.63
CA ALA A 616 -31.23 -2.94 -29.35
C ALA A 616 -30.44 -1.63 -29.49
N ALA A 617 -31.05 -0.58 -30.05
CA ALA A 617 -30.37 0.67 -30.32
C ALA A 617 -31.14 1.90 -29.82
N SER A 618 -30.40 2.91 -29.38
CA SER A 618 -30.96 4.18 -28.89
C SER A 618 -30.20 5.36 -29.49
N LEU A 619 -30.96 6.38 -29.92
CA LEU A 619 -30.42 7.59 -30.53
C LEU A 619 -30.93 8.84 -29.81
N ASP A 620 -30.03 9.78 -29.57
CA ASP A 620 -30.39 11.10 -29.05
C ASP A 620 -30.93 12.01 -30.18
N PRO A 621 -31.65 13.11 -29.86
CA PRO A 621 -32.25 14.00 -30.86
C PRO A 621 -31.20 14.57 -31.83
N VAL A 622 -31.50 14.54 -33.13
CA VAL A 622 -30.60 15.03 -34.19
C VAL A 622 -31.10 16.39 -34.70
N ASP A 623 -30.22 17.38 -34.82
CA ASP A 623 -30.50 18.60 -35.60
C ASP A 623 -30.59 18.21 -37.09
N ASN A 624 -31.71 18.52 -37.76
CA ASN A 624 -32.18 18.18 -39.13
C ASN A 624 -31.17 18.25 -40.33
N THR A 625 -29.88 17.93 -40.17
CA THR A 625 -28.81 18.35 -41.08
C THR A 625 -27.81 17.26 -41.45
N ARG A 626 -27.89 16.03 -40.91
CA ARG A 626 -27.01 14.91 -41.29
C ARG A 626 -27.69 13.55 -41.18
N ASP A 627 -27.33 12.65 -42.11
CA ASP A 627 -27.91 11.31 -42.26
C ASP A 627 -26.97 10.23 -41.68
N PHE A 628 -27.42 9.49 -40.68
CA PHE A 628 -26.82 8.22 -40.24
C PHE A 628 -27.58 7.07 -40.93
N ASN A 629 -26.89 6.20 -41.67
CA ASN A 629 -27.55 5.15 -42.46
C ASN A 629 -27.50 3.80 -41.75
N ILE A 630 -28.61 3.07 -41.70
CA ILE A 630 -28.69 1.70 -41.20
C ILE A 630 -29.31 0.86 -42.31
N SER A 631 -28.57 -0.10 -42.85
CA SER A 631 -29.03 -0.88 -43.99
C SER A 631 -28.70 -2.37 -43.95
N GLY A 632 -29.64 -3.22 -44.38
CA GLY A 632 -29.44 -4.68 -44.42
C GLY A 632 -29.32 -5.33 -43.04
N CYS A 633 -29.84 -4.70 -41.98
CA CYS A 633 -29.68 -5.17 -40.59
C CYS A 633 -30.89 -6.00 -40.12
N VAL A 634 -30.66 -6.94 -39.21
CA VAL A 634 -31.68 -7.87 -38.68
C VAL A 634 -31.82 -7.66 -37.16
N PHE A 635 -33.05 -7.40 -36.68
CA PHE A 635 -33.37 -7.15 -35.27
C PHE A 635 -34.35 -8.18 -34.73
N VAL A 636 -33.90 -9.09 -33.87
CA VAL A 636 -34.69 -10.22 -33.37
C VAL A 636 -34.75 -10.26 -31.85
N SER A 637 -35.96 -10.37 -31.30
CA SER A 637 -36.23 -10.62 -29.87
C SER A 637 -35.65 -9.59 -28.89
N ASN A 638 -35.47 -8.33 -29.31
CA ASN A 638 -34.96 -7.28 -28.43
C ASN A 638 -36.09 -6.68 -27.58
N ALA A 639 -35.80 -6.28 -26.34
CA ALA A 639 -36.82 -5.87 -25.37
C ALA A 639 -36.52 -4.52 -24.69
N ALA A 640 -37.53 -3.66 -24.63
CA ALA A 640 -37.54 -2.40 -23.88
C ALA A 640 -38.43 -2.51 -22.62
N SER A 641 -37.86 -2.35 -21.43
CA SER A 641 -38.55 -2.61 -20.15
C SER A 641 -39.37 -1.44 -19.61
N VAL A 642 -39.23 -0.21 -20.11
CA VAL A 642 -39.94 0.96 -19.54
C VAL A 642 -40.63 1.80 -20.61
N THR A 643 -39.92 2.20 -21.67
CA THR A 643 -40.44 3.11 -22.72
C THR A 643 -40.48 2.43 -24.09
N ALA A 644 -40.97 3.14 -25.12
CA ALA A 644 -41.16 2.61 -26.47
C ALA A 644 -39.82 2.24 -27.18
N GLY A 645 -39.91 1.37 -28.20
CA GLY A 645 -38.81 1.01 -29.10
C GLY A 645 -38.07 -0.27 -28.71
N GLY A 646 -38.73 -1.43 -28.83
CA GLY A 646 -38.10 -2.74 -28.54
C GLY A 646 -36.84 -3.03 -29.37
N ALA A 647 -36.79 -2.56 -30.62
CA ALA A 647 -35.60 -2.62 -31.47
C ALA A 647 -34.81 -1.30 -31.41
N ILE A 648 -35.34 -0.23 -32.00
CA ILE A 648 -34.68 1.08 -32.13
C ILE A 648 -35.60 2.17 -31.57
N VAL A 649 -35.02 3.19 -30.91
CA VAL A 649 -35.73 4.39 -30.49
C VAL A 649 -34.89 5.66 -30.70
N GLN A 650 -35.54 6.78 -31.05
CA GLN A 650 -34.94 8.11 -30.97
C GLN A 650 -35.66 8.94 -29.91
N GLN A 651 -34.92 9.52 -28.98
CA GLN A 651 -35.50 10.27 -27.88
C GLN A 651 -36.07 11.62 -28.35
N GLY A 652 -37.17 12.07 -27.73
CA GLY A 652 -37.72 13.42 -27.92
C GLY A 652 -38.43 13.71 -29.24
N THR A 653 -38.59 12.72 -30.13
CA THR A 653 -39.24 12.90 -31.45
C THR A 653 -40.25 11.78 -31.72
N SER A 654 -41.25 12.06 -32.55
CA SER A 654 -42.28 11.08 -32.97
C SER A 654 -41.92 10.33 -34.26
N ARG A 655 -40.77 10.66 -34.89
CA ARG A 655 -40.22 10.04 -36.11
C ARG A 655 -38.70 10.04 -36.03
N LEU A 656 -38.07 9.05 -36.66
CA LEU A 656 -36.62 9.10 -36.87
C LEU A 656 -36.27 10.27 -37.79
N LEU A 657 -35.51 11.25 -37.29
CA LEU A 657 -35.06 12.42 -38.04
C LEU A 657 -33.55 12.32 -38.22
N GLY A 658 -33.06 12.37 -39.47
CA GLY A 658 -31.64 12.23 -39.80
C GLY A 658 -31.10 10.79 -39.73
N VAL A 659 -31.97 9.78 -39.75
CA VAL A 659 -31.59 8.36 -39.83
C VAL A 659 -32.32 7.71 -41.00
N ASN A 660 -31.58 7.09 -41.91
CA ASN A 660 -32.14 6.33 -43.02
C ASN A 660 -32.12 4.84 -42.70
N LEU A 661 -33.28 4.18 -42.79
CA LEU A 661 -33.43 2.74 -42.60
C LEU A 661 -33.73 2.11 -43.97
N ASP A 662 -32.84 1.25 -44.45
CA ASP A 662 -32.99 0.57 -45.74
C ASP A 662 -32.87 -0.95 -45.57
N ASP A 663 -33.77 -1.72 -46.18
CA ASP A 663 -33.71 -3.20 -46.20
C ASP A 663 -33.45 -3.88 -44.83
N CYS A 664 -34.09 -3.43 -43.74
CA CYS A 664 -33.93 -4.01 -42.40
C CYS A 664 -35.10 -4.92 -41.99
N GLU A 665 -34.79 -6.03 -41.30
CA GLU A 665 -35.78 -7.00 -40.80
C GLU A 665 -36.01 -6.86 -39.28
N PHE A 666 -37.25 -6.89 -38.82
CA PHE A 666 -37.63 -6.78 -37.41
C PHE A 666 -38.56 -7.92 -36.98
N VAL A 667 -38.15 -8.74 -36.00
CA VAL A 667 -38.89 -9.92 -35.54
C VAL A 667 -38.97 -9.97 -34.01
N ASN A 668 -40.18 -10.09 -33.44
CA ASN A 668 -40.43 -10.34 -32.01
C ASN A 668 -39.82 -9.32 -31.02
N ASN A 669 -39.69 -8.05 -31.40
CA ASN A 669 -39.19 -7.02 -30.49
C ASN A 669 -40.32 -6.47 -29.59
N VAL A 670 -40.11 -6.29 -28.28
CA VAL A 670 -41.18 -6.01 -27.28
C VAL A 670 -40.94 -4.70 -26.51
N ALA A 671 -42.01 -3.95 -26.16
CA ALA A 671 -41.95 -2.75 -25.30
C ALA A 671 -43.18 -2.66 -24.36
N GLN A 672 -43.02 -2.16 -23.12
CA GLN A 672 -44.03 -2.20 -22.05
C GLN A 672 -45.10 -1.07 -22.08
N CYS A 673 -44.84 0.07 -22.74
CA CYS A 673 -45.78 1.20 -22.86
C CYS A 673 -45.83 1.76 -24.30
N CYS A 674 -47.05 1.96 -24.83
CA CYS A 674 -47.28 2.55 -26.16
C CYS A 674 -47.50 4.06 -26.10
N TYR A 675 -46.58 4.85 -26.68
CA TYR A 675 -46.91 6.20 -27.14
C TYR A 675 -47.65 6.07 -28.47
N ALA A 676 -48.74 6.81 -28.66
CA ALA A 676 -49.46 6.84 -29.93
C ALA A 676 -48.63 7.58 -30.99
N GLY A 677 -48.14 6.83 -31.99
CA GLY A 677 -47.49 7.35 -33.19
C GLY A 677 -47.02 6.21 -34.11
N MET A 678 -47.87 5.82 -35.06
CA MET A 678 -47.72 4.66 -35.95
C MET A 678 -46.98 4.93 -37.28
N SER A 679 -46.32 3.86 -37.77
CA SER A 679 -46.05 3.39 -39.14
C SER A 679 -45.73 4.35 -40.30
N ASN A 680 -44.59 4.11 -40.96
CA ASN A 680 -44.50 3.33 -42.21
C ASN A 680 -43.04 2.82 -42.35
N SER A 681 -42.85 1.52 -42.63
CA SER A 681 -41.59 0.80 -42.94
C SER A 681 -40.71 0.18 -41.82
N GLY A 682 -41.28 -0.32 -40.71
CA GLY A 682 -40.58 -1.34 -39.88
C GLY A 682 -40.59 -1.17 -38.35
N ILE A 683 -41.42 -0.28 -37.81
CA ILE A 683 -41.65 -0.15 -36.36
C ILE A 683 -42.99 -0.80 -36.05
N ASP A 684 -43.02 -1.95 -35.38
CA ASP A 684 -44.28 -2.61 -34.97
C ASP A 684 -44.57 -2.53 -33.46
N LEU A 685 -45.88 -2.41 -33.18
CA LEU A 685 -46.53 -2.41 -31.86
C LEU A 685 -46.38 -3.75 -31.12
N PRO A 686 -46.55 -3.74 -29.79
CA PRO A 686 -47.67 -4.49 -29.23
C PRO A 686 -48.47 -3.71 -28.18
N CYS A 687 -49.57 -3.08 -28.60
CA CYS A 687 -50.74 -2.88 -27.73
C CYS A 687 -51.97 -3.34 -28.49
N MET A 688 -52.28 -4.64 -28.46
CA MET A 688 -53.65 -5.13 -28.64
C MET A 688 -53.82 -6.45 -27.89
N ASP A 689 -54.60 -6.41 -26.81
CA ASP A 689 -55.61 -7.43 -26.61
C ASP A 689 -56.95 -6.73 -26.32
N ALA A 690 -57.74 -6.56 -27.36
CA ALA A 690 -59.11 -6.08 -27.30
C ALA A 690 -59.95 -6.85 -28.32
N SER A 691 -60.05 -8.16 -28.15
CA SER A 691 -61.09 -8.95 -28.79
C SER A 691 -62.36 -8.98 -27.92
N THR A 692 -63.05 -7.84 -27.78
CA THR A 692 -64.52 -7.69 -27.63
C THR A 692 -64.85 -6.23 -27.32
N GLY A 693 -65.73 -5.62 -28.12
CA GLY A 693 -65.98 -4.18 -28.13
C GLY A 693 -66.75 -3.58 -26.94
N TYR A 694 -66.93 -2.25 -27.05
CA TYR A 694 -67.72 -1.32 -26.23
C TYR A 694 -67.18 -0.99 -24.83
N GLY A 695 -66.87 0.29 -24.59
CA GLY A 695 -66.67 0.83 -23.24
C GLY A 695 -66.14 2.27 -23.21
N THR A 696 -66.95 3.20 -22.72
CA THR A 696 -66.75 4.65 -22.59
C THR A 696 -66.01 5.08 -21.32
N GLY A 697 -65.27 6.19 -21.39
CA GLY A 697 -65.19 7.24 -20.35
C GLY A 697 -64.25 7.05 -19.16
N TRP A 698 -63.06 7.65 -19.21
CA TRP A 698 -62.21 7.89 -18.03
C TRP A 698 -61.85 9.38 -17.95
N SER A 699 -62.39 10.09 -16.95
CA SER A 699 -62.08 11.49 -16.65
C SER A 699 -60.89 11.58 -15.68
N CYS A 700 -59.76 12.12 -16.14
CA CYS A 700 -58.59 12.39 -15.31
C CYS A 700 -58.75 13.71 -14.51
N CYS A 701 -58.52 13.69 -13.19
CA CYS A 701 -58.37 14.92 -12.38
C CYS A 701 -57.18 15.78 -12.88
N ASN A 702 -57.31 17.11 -12.76
CA ASN A 702 -56.29 18.08 -13.15
C ASN A 702 -55.02 18.00 -12.27
N LYS A 703 -53.89 18.54 -12.78
CA LYS A 703 -52.65 18.69 -12.00
C LYS A 703 -52.92 19.33 -10.63
N ARG A 704 -52.30 18.81 -9.57
CA ARG A 704 -52.45 19.22 -8.15
C ARG A 704 -53.73 18.76 -7.44
N GLN A 705 -54.50 17.84 -8.05
CA GLN A 705 -55.66 17.21 -7.42
C GLN A 705 -55.60 15.68 -7.57
N TYR A 706 -56.12 14.94 -6.60
CA TYR A 706 -56.23 13.48 -6.65
C TYR A 706 -57.66 13.02 -6.36
N LEU A 707 -58.04 11.88 -6.93
CA LEU A 707 -59.39 11.34 -6.88
C LEU A 707 -59.61 10.53 -5.60
N VAL A 708 -60.63 10.91 -4.83
CA VAL A 708 -61.16 10.18 -3.68
C VAL A 708 -62.50 9.57 -4.07
N VAL A 709 -62.69 8.30 -3.72
CA VAL A 709 -63.95 7.57 -3.88
C VAL A 709 -64.60 7.49 -2.52
N ASP A 710 -65.77 8.10 -2.38
CA ASP A 710 -66.56 7.97 -1.16
C ASP A 710 -67.31 6.61 -1.17
N SER A 711 -67.78 6.18 -0.01
CA SER A 711 -68.56 4.96 0.25
C SER A 711 -69.83 4.76 -0.60
N ASN A 712 -70.22 5.77 -1.40
CA ASN A 712 -71.32 5.74 -2.36
C ASN A 712 -70.88 5.66 -3.84
N ASP A 713 -69.61 5.33 -4.13
CA ASP A 713 -69.01 5.27 -5.48
C ASP A 713 -68.98 6.63 -6.24
N ASP A 714 -69.11 7.76 -5.53
CA ASP A 714 -68.97 9.09 -6.10
C ASP A 714 -67.50 9.52 -6.20
N HIS A 715 -67.12 10.04 -7.38
CA HIS A 715 -65.76 10.43 -7.74
C HIS A 715 -65.50 11.93 -7.47
N THR A 716 -64.74 12.27 -6.43
CA THR A 716 -64.42 13.67 -6.07
C THR A 716 -62.91 13.96 -6.12
N CYS A 717 -62.49 15.07 -6.76
CA CYS A 717 -61.07 15.47 -6.81
C CYS A 717 -60.72 16.39 -5.62
N VAL A 718 -59.73 16.02 -4.81
CA VAL A 718 -59.25 16.76 -3.62
C VAL A 718 -57.89 17.42 -3.88
N THR A 719 -57.64 18.61 -3.33
CA THR A 719 -56.39 19.37 -3.48
C THR A 719 -55.25 18.81 -2.65
N CYS A 720 -54.06 18.70 -3.24
CA CYS A 720 -52.88 18.07 -2.66
C CYS A 720 -51.96 19.01 -1.86
N ASP A 721 -51.48 18.58 -0.69
CA ASP A 721 -50.47 19.28 0.12
C ASP A 721 -49.04 18.95 -0.36
N GLN A 722 -48.43 19.92 -1.04
CA GLN A 722 -47.14 19.77 -1.71
C GLN A 722 -45.94 19.59 -0.78
N SER A 723 -46.11 19.77 0.55
CA SER A 723 -45.04 19.57 1.52
C SER A 723 -44.80 18.11 1.90
N LYS A 724 -45.77 17.23 1.62
CA LYS A 724 -45.77 15.81 2.00
C LYS A 724 -46.08 14.85 0.85
N LEU A 725 -46.67 15.38 -0.23
CA LEU A 725 -47.24 14.60 -1.34
C LEU A 725 -46.77 15.13 -2.70
N ASP A 726 -46.49 14.23 -3.64
CA ASP A 726 -46.20 14.57 -5.04
C ASP A 726 -47.43 14.34 -5.93
N CYS A 727 -48.02 15.44 -6.42
CA CYS A 727 -49.24 15.44 -7.22
C CYS A 727 -49.04 16.12 -8.58
N THR A 728 -47.93 15.80 -9.25
CA THR A 728 -47.53 16.38 -10.54
C THR A 728 -48.18 15.72 -11.76
N ALA A 729 -48.63 14.46 -11.65
CA ALA A 729 -49.29 13.71 -12.72
C ALA A 729 -50.82 13.93 -12.80
N PHE A 730 -51.41 13.65 -13.97
CA PHE A 730 -52.85 13.79 -14.24
C PHE A 730 -53.61 12.53 -13.81
N GLY A 731 -54.80 12.68 -13.19
CA GLY A 731 -55.72 11.56 -12.95
C GLY A 731 -55.35 10.57 -11.84
N ILE A 732 -54.62 11.02 -10.81
CA ILE A 732 -54.11 10.15 -9.72
C ILE A 732 -55.22 9.81 -8.72
N THR A 733 -55.28 8.57 -8.22
CA THR A 733 -56.19 8.11 -7.14
C THR A 733 -55.46 8.00 -5.80
N VAL A 734 -56.16 7.96 -4.65
CA VAL A 734 -55.52 7.80 -3.30
C VAL A 734 -54.52 6.64 -3.24
N GLN A 735 -54.84 5.53 -3.92
CA GLN A 735 -54.01 4.32 -3.97
C GLN A 735 -52.75 4.47 -4.85
N LYS A 736 -52.76 5.42 -5.80
CA LYS A 736 -51.63 5.74 -6.69
C LYS A 736 -50.95 7.07 -6.32
N LEU A 737 -51.28 7.62 -5.15
CA LEU A 737 -50.75 8.89 -4.67
C LEU A 737 -49.33 8.70 -4.14
N SER A 738 -48.35 9.29 -4.83
CA SER A 738 -46.94 9.23 -4.46
C SER A 738 -46.64 10.13 -3.25
N LEU A 739 -45.89 9.60 -2.28
CA LEU A 739 -45.36 10.39 -1.16
C LEU A 739 -44.14 11.19 -1.61
N ALA A 740 -43.94 12.37 -1.02
CA ALA A 740 -42.66 13.06 -1.18
C ALA A 740 -41.54 12.26 -0.49
N ALA A 741 -40.33 12.30 -1.05
CA ALA A 741 -39.17 11.60 -0.50
C ALA A 741 -38.97 11.89 1.00
N GLY A 742 -38.70 10.86 1.79
CA GLY A 742 -38.52 10.95 3.24
C GLY A 742 -39.80 10.83 4.09
N PHE A 743 -40.94 10.52 3.49
CA PHE A 743 -42.20 10.25 4.19
C PHE A 743 -42.70 8.81 3.96
N TRP A 744 -43.44 8.26 4.93
CA TRP A 744 -43.95 6.88 4.94
C TRP A 744 -45.36 6.81 5.54
N ARG A 745 -46.16 5.86 5.06
CA ARG A 745 -47.51 5.54 5.56
C ARG A 745 -47.71 4.03 5.65
N GLU A 746 -48.63 3.61 6.52
CA GLU A 746 -48.84 2.20 6.86
C GLU A 746 -49.61 1.40 5.78
N THR A 747 -50.60 2.00 5.11
CA THR A 747 -51.35 1.38 4.00
C THR A 747 -51.71 2.42 2.91
N PHE A 748 -52.01 1.95 1.69
CA PHE A 748 -52.25 2.79 0.50
C PHE A 748 -53.51 3.67 0.56
N ASP A 749 -54.40 3.40 1.52
CA ASP A 749 -55.68 4.08 1.76
C ASP A 749 -55.65 5.05 2.97
N GLN A 750 -54.50 5.20 3.63
CA GLN A 750 -54.34 6.08 4.80
C GLN A 750 -54.05 7.53 4.42
N GLU A 751 -54.66 8.46 5.16
CA GLU A 751 -54.38 9.91 5.11
C GLU A 751 -53.27 10.36 6.07
N GLU A 752 -52.93 9.57 7.09
CA GLU A 752 -51.89 9.93 8.08
C GLU A 752 -50.48 9.59 7.55
N ILE A 753 -49.63 10.62 7.41
CA ILE A 753 -48.28 10.52 6.84
C ILE A 753 -47.23 10.83 7.90
N ARG A 754 -46.21 9.97 8.04
CA ARG A 754 -45.12 10.09 9.03
C ARG A 754 -43.76 10.26 8.34
N LYS A 755 -42.78 10.85 9.04
CA LYS A 755 -41.42 11.07 8.50
C LYS A 755 -40.52 9.87 8.77
N CYS A 756 -39.71 9.48 7.79
CA CYS A 756 -38.76 8.39 7.93
C CYS A 756 -37.53 8.79 8.72
N TRP A 757 -36.94 7.83 9.46
CA TRP A 757 -35.71 8.06 10.23
C TRP A 757 -34.51 8.33 9.32
N ASN A 758 -34.46 7.69 8.15
CA ASN A 758 -33.53 8.00 7.08
C ASN A 758 -34.32 8.53 5.88
N ALA A 759 -34.12 9.80 5.54
CA ALA A 759 -34.85 10.43 4.43
C ALA A 759 -34.60 9.72 3.08
N GLY A 760 -33.42 9.10 2.89
CA GLY A 760 -33.11 8.31 1.70
C GLY A 760 -33.53 6.83 1.77
N ALA A 761 -34.09 6.37 2.89
CA ALA A 761 -34.70 5.05 3.00
C ALA A 761 -36.14 5.04 2.45
N CYS A 762 -36.78 6.20 2.38
CA CYS A 762 -38.12 6.36 1.84
C CYS A 762 -38.05 7.16 0.55
N THR A 763 -38.27 6.49 -0.57
CA THR A 763 -38.14 7.07 -1.91
C THR A 763 -39.44 7.71 -2.39
N ASP A 764 -39.28 8.61 -3.34
CA ASP A 764 -40.32 9.02 -4.27
C ASP A 764 -40.67 7.84 -5.19
N ASP A 765 -41.93 7.39 -5.14
CA ASP A 765 -42.39 6.23 -5.93
C ASP A 765 -42.22 6.45 -7.43
N ASN A 766 -41.52 5.52 -8.10
CA ASN A 766 -41.55 5.37 -9.56
C ASN A 766 -42.03 3.95 -9.92
N TYR A 767 -43.36 3.79 -9.89
CA TYR A 767 -44.17 2.69 -10.46
C TYR A 767 -43.77 1.22 -10.21
N SER A 768 -44.57 0.55 -9.36
CA SER A 768 -45.04 -0.82 -9.64
C SER A 768 -46.35 -1.13 -8.89
N LEU A 769 -47.35 -1.61 -9.63
CA LEU A 769 -48.64 -2.09 -9.12
C LEU A 769 -48.50 -3.53 -8.59
N LEU A 770 -49.01 -3.74 -7.37
CA LEU A 770 -49.34 -5.00 -6.65
C LEU A 770 -48.28 -5.59 -5.67
N LEU A 771 -48.49 -5.24 -4.37
CA LEU A 771 -48.05 -5.88 -3.09
C LEU A 771 -46.62 -5.59 -2.57
N PRO A 772 -46.34 -5.65 -1.24
CA PRO A 772 -46.99 -5.09 -0.04
C PRO A 772 -46.28 -3.79 0.42
N THR A 773 -46.44 -3.34 1.67
CA THR A 773 -46.00 -2.03 2.25
C THR A 773 -44.52 -1.64 2.16
N ASP A 774 -43.67 -2.47 1.56
CA ASP A 774 -42.23 -2.23 1.35
C ASP A 774 -41.94 -1.39 0.09
N VAL A 775 -42.96 -1.04 -0.70
CA VAL A 775 -42.83 -0.25 -1.96
C VAL A 775 -42.30 1.16 -1.72
N TYR A 776 -42.60 1.76 -0.55
CA TYR A 776 -42.07 3.09 -0.19
C TYR A 776 -40.60 3.06 0.23
N CYS A 777 -40.04 1.87 0.42
CA CYS A 777 -38.69 1.69 0.90
C CYS A 777 -37.73 1.58 -0.29
N SER A 778 -36.62 2.31 -0.23
CA SER A 778 -35.55 2.12 -1.22
C SER A 778 -35.00 0.69 -1.17
N GLU A 779 -34.35 0.30 -2.25
CA GLU A 779 -33.72 -1.01 -2.36
C GLU A 779 -32.83 -1.31 -1.15
N GLY A 780 -33.05 -2.48 -0.53
CA GLY A 780 -32.36 -2.90 0.68
C GLY A 780 -33.04 -2.53 2.01
N TYR A 781 -34.16 -1.80 1.97
CA TYR A 781 -34.95 -1.42 3.15
C TYR A 781 -36.35 -2.08 3.11
N THR A 782 -36.91 -2.37 4.28
CA THR A 782 -38.21 -3.01 4.48
C THR A 782 -38.78 -2.63 5.87
N GLY A 783 -40.04 -2.97 6.14
CA GLY A 783 -40.66 -2.85 7.46
C GLY A 783 -41.09 -1.42 7.83
N PRO A 784 -41.57 -1.20 9.07
CA PRO A 784 -42.08 0.11 9.51
C PRO A 784 -41.05 1.22 9.36
N TYR A 785 -41.46 2.38 8.83
CA TYR A 785 -40.59 3.53 8.53
C TYR A 785 -39.42 3.23 7.56
N CYS A 786 -39.45 2.10 6.85
CA CYS A 786 -38.32 1.60 6.06
C CYS A 786 -37.03 1.47 6.88
N ALA A 787 -37.18 1.08 8.16
CA ALA A 787 -36.10 1.07 9.13
C ALA A 787 -35.46 -0.33 9.33
N VAL A 788 -36.00 -1.37 8.68
CA VAL A 788 -35.47 -2.73 8.71
C VAL A 788 -34.73 -3.00 7.41
N CYS A 789 -33.63 -3.75 7.45
CA CYS A 789 -32.93 -4.12 6.22
C CYS A 789 -33.53 -5.36 5.59
N ALA A 790 -33.67 -5.34 4.27
CA ALA A 790 -34.16 -6.47 3.51
C ALA A 790 -33.16 -7.65 3.58
N PRO A 791 -33.61 -8.90 3.38
CA PRO A 791 -32.71 -10.05 3.32
C PRO A 791 -31.60 -9.82 2.28
N GLY A 792 -30.34 -10.01 2.67
CA GLY A 792 -29.19 -9.68 1.82
C GLY A 792 -28.68 -8.25 1.97
N TYR A 793 -29.14 -7.50 2.99
CA TYR A 793 -28.58 -6.20 3.39
C TYR A 793 -28.28 -6.18 4.90
N ALA A 794 -27.14 -5.60 5.29
CA ALA A 794 -26.76 -5.41 6.68
C ALA A 794 -27.11 -4.01 7.19
N SER A 795 -27.57 -3.93 8.44
CA SER A 795 -27.94 -2.66 9.09
C SER A 795 -26.72 -1.89 9.60
N LEU A 796 -26.66 -0.60 9.26
CA LEU A 796 -25.72 0.42 9.71
C LEU A 796 -26.39 1.43 10.66
N PRO A 797 -25.59 2.17 11.47
CA PRO A 797 -26.11 3.21 12.36
C PRO A 797 -26.95 4.26 11.63
N GLY A 798 -28.10 4.62 12.20
CA GLY A 798 -29.06 5.57 11.63
C GLY A 798 -30.06 4.94 10.66
N TYR A 799 -30.37 3.65 10.81
CA TYR A 799 -31.30 2.90 9.95
C TYR A 799 -30.91 2.99 8.47
N ARG A 800 -29.63 2.71 8.18
CA ARG A 800 -29.10 2.59 6.82
C ARG A 800 -28.84 1.12 6.51
N CYS A 801 -29.12 0.67 5.30
CA CYS A 801 -28.92 -0.70 4.86
C CYS A 801 -27.87 -0.74 3.76
N VAL A 802 -26.96 -1.71 3.83
CA VAL A 802 -25.88 -1.90 2.83
C VAL A 802 -25.92 -3.34 2.34
N GLU A 803 -25.79 -3.50 1.03
CA GLU A 803 -25.90 -4.80 0.38
C GLU A 803 -24.78 -5.76 0.81
N CYS A 804 -25.19 -7.00 1.09
CA CYS A 804 -24.36 -8.13 1.43
C CYS A 804 -23.66 -8.68 0.19
N THR A 805 -22.56 -8.05 -0.24
CA THR A 805 -21.71 -8.65 -1.27
C THR A 805 -21.05 -9.93 -0.72
N SER A 806 -21.32 -11.05 -1.38
CA SER A 806 -20.84 -12.36 -0.97
C SER A 806 -19.31 -12.44 -1.04
N GLY A 807 -18.68 -12.72 0.11
CA GLY A 807 -17.47 -13.53 0.16
C GLY A 807 -16.10 -12.84 0.02
N ALA A 808 -15.80 -11.78 0.79
CA ALA A 808 -14.40 -11.50 1.16
C ALA A 808 -14.31 -10.65 2.45
N THR A 809 -15.06 -9.56 2.50
CA THR A 809 -14.97 -8.54 3.58
C THR A 809 -15.49 -9.05 4.93
N ALA A 810 -16.60 -9.78 4.93
CA ALA A 810 -17.20 -10.38 6.13
C ALA A 810 -16.33 -11.47 6.76
N VAL A 811 -15.77 -12.35 5.92
CA VAL A 811 -14.81 -13.38 6.36
C VAL A 811 -13.53 -12.70 6.83
N THR A 812 -13.01 -11.68 6.15
CA THR A 812 -11.85 -10.95 6.66
C THR A 812 -12.13 -10.20 7.95
N ILE A 813 -13.30 -9.60 8.18
CA ILE A 813 -13.61 -8.88 9.43
C ILE A 813 -13.84 -9.88 10.56
N THR A 814 -14.51 -11.01 10.30
CA THR A 814 -14.72 -12.06 11.30
C THR A 814 -13.42 -12.81 11.59
N VAL A 815 -12.59 -13.08 10.58
CA VAL A 815 -11.23 -13.61 10.72
C VAL A 815 -10.34 -12.59 11.41
N LEU A 816 -10.40 -11.30 11.10
CA LEU A 816 -9.64 -10.25 11.80
C LEU A 816 -10.12 -10.06 13.24
N ALA A 817 -11.41 -10.23 13.53
CA ALA A 817 -11.96 -10.18 14.88
C ALA A 817 -11.54 -11.42 15.69
N VAL A 818 -11.61 -12.61 15.09
CA VAL A 818 -11.16 -13.88 15.69
C VAL A 818 -9.63 -13.91 15.81
N VAL A 819 -8.90 -13.38 14.83
CA VAL A 819 -7.45 -13.21 14.85
C VAL A 819 -7.06 -12.12 15.83
N ALA A 820 -7.81 -11.03 15.99
CA ALA A 820 -7.57 -10.02 17.02
C ALA A 820 -7.87 -10.58 18.41
N LEU A 821 -8.93 -11.36 18.59
CA LEU A 821 -9.21 -12.09 19.83
C LEU A 821 -8.15 -13.15 20.10
N ALA A 822 -7.70 -13.89 19.09
CA ALA A 822 -6.64 -14.87 19.19
C ALA A 822 -5.27 -14.22 19.43
N ILE A 823 -4.99 -13.05 18.85
CA ILE A 823 -3.79 -12.23 19.10
C ILE A 823 -3.88 -11.64 20.50
N LEU A 824 -5.02 -11.16 20.97
CA LEU A 824 -5.18 -10.69 22.35
C LEU A 824 -5.01 -11.84 23.34
N LEU A 825 -5.53 -13.04 23.01
CA LEU A 825 -5.39 -14.26 23.80
C LEU A 825 -3.95 -14.81 23.73
N LEU A 826 -3.27 -14.70 22.58
CA LEU A 826 -1.88 -15.11 22.35
C LEU A 826 -0.91 -14.13 23.01
N VAL A 827 -1.10 -12.82 22.86
CA VAL A 827 -0.36 -11.76 23.56
C VAL A 827 -0.55 -11.94 25.06
N TRP A 828 -1.76 -12.26 25.53
CA TRP A 828 -2.03 -12.55 26.93
C TRP A 828 -1.37 -13.88 27.38
N LEU A 829 -1.40 -14.94 26.56
CA LEU A 829 -0.71 -16.21 26.82
C LEU A 829 0.81 -16.02 26.86
N LEU A 830 1.39 -15.26 25.92
CA LEU A 830 2.81 -14.91 25.85
C LEU A 830 3.21 -14.02 27.03
N PHE A 831 2.37 -13.07 27.45
CA PHE A 831 2.55 -12.29 28.69
C PHE A 831 2.35 -13.10 29.97
N SER A 832 1.63 -14.22 29.91
CA SER A 832 1.48 -15.16 31.02
C SER A 832 2.70 -16.10 31.12
N GLN A 833 3.28 -16.49 29.98
CA GLN A 833 4.46 -17.35 29.87
C GLN A 833 5.78 -16.60 30.10
N SER A 834 5.87 -15.29 29.86
CA SER A 834 7.08 -14.48 30.12
C SER A 834 7.40 -14.29 31.62
N THR A 835 6.78 -15.06 32.51
CA THR A 835 7.13 -15.16 33.94
C THR A 835 7.98 -16.40 34.25
N GLY A 836 8.31 -17.21 33.26
CA GLY A 836 9.31 -18.28 33.35
C GLY A 836 10.64 -17.87 32.72
N VAL A 837 11.74 -18.23 33.38
CA VAL A 837 13.17 -18.02 33.04
C VAL A 837 13.72 -16.65 33.45
N GLY A 838 14.63 -16.51 34.41
CA GLY A 838 15.37 -17.51 35.18
C GLY A 838 15.78 -16.98 36.56
N ASP A 839 15.86 -17.90 37.51
CA ASP A 839 16.64 -17.72 38.74
C ASP A 839 18.08 -18.15 38.43
N GLY A 840 19.04 -17.28 38.73
CA GLY A 840 20.45 -17.61 39.01
C GLY A 840 21.35 -18.01 37.83
N VAL A 841 22.36 -17.18 37.56
CA VAL A 841 23.79 -17.48 37.33
C VAL A 841 24.41 -16.37 36.46
N ASP A 842 25.63 -16.01 36.81
CA ASP A 842 26.41 -14.84 36.41
C ASP A 842 26.59 -14.61 34.90
N GLY A 843 26.68 -13.32 34.54
CA GLY A 843 27.41 -12.76 33.40
C GLY A 843 27.25 -13.40 32.01
N ALA A 844 26.35 -12.85 31.18
CA ALA A 844 26.60 -12.64 29.74
C ALA A 844 25.45 -11.84 29.10
N GLN A 845 25.82 -10.92 28.22
CA GLN A 845 24.94 -10.21 27.29
C GLN A 845 24.01 -11.21 26.57
N THR A 846 22.70 -11.12 26.80
CA THR A 846 21.69 -11.72 25.92
C THR A 846 20.68 -10.67 25.49
N SER A 847 20.45 -10.67 24.20
CA SER A 847 19.81 -9.69 23.35
C SER A 847 18.28 -9.66 23.46
N GLY A 848 17.74 -8.45 23.55
CA GLY A 848 16.71 -7.98 22.61
C GLY A 848 15.23 -8.08 22.99
N THR A 849 14.70 -9.23 23.39
CA THR A 849 13.24 -9.45 23.21
C THR A 849 12.39 -9.45 24.49
N ALA A 850 12.93 -9.82 25.66
CA ALA A 850 12.15 -9.84 26.92
C ALA A 850 11.90 -8.45 27.54
N GLY A 851 12.68 -7.43 27.18
CA GLY A 851 12.57 -6.07 27.70
C GLY A 851 11.55 -5.18 26.99
N ALA A 852 11.10 -5.55 25.79
CA ALA A 852 10.18 -4.76 24.97
C ALA A 852 8.73 -4.80 25.53
N GLY A 853 8.26 -5.98 25.96
CA GLY A 853 6.90 -6.16 26.49
C GLY A 853 6.62 -5.35 27.76
N LEU A 854 7.58 -5.25 28.68
CA LEU A 854 7.42 -4.49 29.92
C LEU A 854 7.45 -2.97 29.69
N LYS A 855 8.18 -2.50 28.67
CA LYS A 855 8.19 -1.09 28.23
C LYS A 855 6.88 -0.70 27.53
N LEU A 856 6.37 -1.56 26.64
CA LEU A 856 5.08 -1.37 25.96
C LEU A 856 3.90 -1.31 26.95
N ALA A 857 3.87 -2.19 27.96
CA ALA A 857 2.81 -2.18 28.97
C ALA A 857 2.81 -0.90 29.82
N ARG A 858 3.98 -0.35 30.16
CA ARG A 858 4.10 0.93 30.88
C ARG A 858 3.65 2.13 30.03
N ILE A 859 3.96 2.10 28.74
CA ILE A 859 3.54 3.15 27.79
C ILE A 859 2.01 3.09 27.58
N ALA A 860 1.43 1.90 27.44
CA ALA A 860 -0.02 1.72 27.31
C ALA A 860 -0.80 2.28 28.52
N VAL A 861 -0.31 2.05 29.75
CA VAL A 861 -0.94 2.61 30.97
C VAL A 861 -0.83 4.14 31.03
N LEU A 862 0.28 4.72 30.57
CA LEU A 862 0.47 6.18 30.50
C LEU A 862 -0.44 6.81 29.42
N LEU A 863 -0.56 6.17 28.25
CA LEU A 863 -1.46 6.60 27.18
C LEU A 863 -2.92 6.56 27.64
N MET A 864 -3.35 5.47 28.27
CA MET A 864 -4.73 5.32 28.77
C MET A 864 -5.13 6.37 29.82
N GLN A 865 -4.19 6.86 30.63
CA GLN A 865 -4.48 7.94 31.58
C GLN A 865 -4.76 9.28 30.89
N ARG A 866 -4.13 9.54 29.73
CA ARG A 866 -4.24 10.82 29.01
C ARG A 866 -5.36 10.84 27.96
N PHE A 867 -5.68 9.68 27.38
CA PHE A 867 -6.77 9.55 26.41
C PHE A 867 -8.15 9.26 27.01
N ARG A 868 -8.23 9.09 28.33
CA ARG A 868 -9.48 8.81 29.05
C ARG A 868 -10.61 9.80 28.72
N ILE A 869 -10.30 11.09 28.69
CA ILE A 869 -11.28 12.17 28.55
C ILE A 869 -11.82 12.23 27.12
N PRO A 870 -10.97 12.28 26.07
CA PRO A 870 -11.46 12.13 24.69
C PRO A 870 -12.32 10.89 24.50
N ILE A 871 -11.90 9.75 25.05
CA ILE A 871 -12.68 8.50 24.97
C ILE A 871 -14.07 8.74 25.56
N VAL A 872 -14.20 9.18 26.81
CA VAL A 872 -15.53 9.39 27.45
C VAL A 872 -16.40 10.38 26.68
N VAL A 873 -15.85 11.47 26.17
CA VAL A 873 -16.60 12.46 25.37
C VAL A 873 -17.15 11.81 24.10
N LEU A 874 -16.30 11.09 23.36
CA LEU A 874 -16.70 10.39 22.14
C LEU A 874 -17.73 9.30 22.44
N GLN A 875 -17.57 8.51 23.51
CA GLN A 875 -18.55 7.49 23.91
C GLN A 875 -19.92 8.10 24.22
N VAL A 876 -19.98 9.23 24.92
CA VAL A 876 -21.26 9.89 25.22
C VAL A 876 -21.90 10.46 23.95
N LEU A 877 -21.11 11.04 23.04
CA LEU A 877 -21.63 11.60 21.78
C LEU A 877 -22.21 10.52 20.87
N THR A 878 -21.49 9.42 20.64
CA THR A 878 -21.96 8.36 19.73
C THR A 878 -23.21 7.68 20.28
N GLN A 879 -23.32 7.51 21.59
CA GLN A 879 -24.51 6.97 22.26
C GLN A 879 -25.69 7.93 22.24
N TYR A 880 -25.46 9.21 22.49
CA TYR A 880 -26.49 10.25 22.40
C TYR A 880 -27.11 10.27 21.00
N ILE A 881 -26.29 10.15 19.94
CA ILE A 881 -26.75 10.04 18.54
C ILE A 881 -27.64 8.82 18.33
N SER A 882 -27.25 7.65 18.87
CA SER A 882 -28.05 6.42 18.78
C SER A 882 -29.46 6.58 19.37
N ILE A 883 -29.58 7.30 20.50
CA ILE A 883 -30.85 7.44 21.23
C ILE A 883 -31.78 8.48 20.58
N THR A 884 -31.22 9.60 20.15
CA THR A 884 -31.98 10.76 19.68
C THR A 884 -32.27 10.73 18.17
N GLY A 885 -31.56 9.90 17.40
CA GLY A 885 -31.78 9.76 15.95
C GLY A 885 -31.42 11.04 15.17
N LEU A 886 -30.29 11.67 15.54
CA LEU A 886 -29.96 13.06 15.19
C LEU A 886 -29.84 13.38 13.69
N THR A 887 -30.28 14.58 13.35
CA THR A 887 -29.92 15.33 12.14
C THR A 887 -28.80 16.33 12.47
N LEU A 888 -27.57 15.84 12.67
CA LEU A 888 -26.37 16.68 12.71
C LEU A 888 -25.82 16.88 11.29
N PRO A 889 -25.03 17.94 11.03
CA PRO A 889 -24.40 18.15 9.73
C PRO A 889 -23.62 16.91 9.28
N LEU A 890 -23.79 16.52 8.01
CA LEU A 890 -23.23 15.27 7.46
C LEU A 890 -21.73 15.09 7.71
N GLN A 891 -20.96 16.17 7.56
CA GLN A 891 -19.51 16.17 7.79
C GLN A 891 -19.13 15.76 9.23
N TYR A 892 -19.92 16.19 10.22
CA TYR A 892 -19.67 15.85 11.61
C TYR A 892 -20.08 14.41 11.94
N LEU A 893 -21.14 13.90 11.32
CA LEU A 893 -21.55 12.50 11.43
C LEU A 893 -20.48 11.55 10.86
N GLU A 894 -19.88 11.88 9.72
CA GLU A 894 -18.78 11.10 9.13
C GLU A 894 -17.54 11.07 10.04
N PHE A 895 -17.18 12.22 10.61
CA PHE A 895 -16.10 12.30 11.61
C PHE A 895 -16.38 11.40 12.83
N LEU A 896 -17.59 11.48 13.40
CA LEU A 896 -17.95 10.68 14.57
C LEU A 896 -17.98 9.17 14.27
N ARG A 897 -18.33 8.77 13.04
CA ARG A 897 -18.23 7.36 12.59
C ARG A 897 -16.78 6.89 12.53
N ALA A 898 -15.87 7.71 12.02
CA ALA A 898 -14.44 7.36 11.94
C ALA A 898 -13.81 7.10 13.32
N VAL A 899 -14.41 7.64 14.40
CA VAL A 899 -13.93 7.49 15.78
C VAL A 899 -14.83 6.62 16.68
N ASP A 900 -15.88 5.99 16.14
CA ASP A 900 -16.82 5.15 16.92
C ASP A 900 -16.17 3.87 17.47
N PHE A 901 -14.99 3.47 16.97
CA PHE A 901 -14.19 2.39 17.58
C PHE A 901 -13.94 2.59 19.09
N PHE A 902 -13.86 3.84 19.57
CA PHE A 902 -13.65 4.14 20.98
C PHE A 902 -14.89 3.88 21.87
N SER A 903 -16.09 3.70 21.30
CA SER A 903 -17.32 3.39 22.04
C SER A 903 -17.40 1.95 22.54
N LEU A 904 -16.57 1.06 21.98
CA LEU A 904 -16.65 -0.39 22.19
C LEU A 904 -18.07 -0.95 22.00
N ASP A 905 -18.91 -0.28 21.21
CA ASP A 905 -20.24 -0.79 20.89
C ASP A 905 -20.07 -2.01 19.97
N MET A 906 -20.44 -3.20 20.44
CA MET A 906 -20.18 -4.48 19.76
C MET A 906 -21.03 -4.69 18.49
N ARG A 907 -21.65 -3.64 17.93
CA ARG A 907 -22.40 -3.69 16.65
C ARG A 907 -21.54 -4.27 15.52
N TRP A 908 -20.25 -3.93 15.49
CA TRP A 908 -19.27 -4.48 14.54
C TRP A 908 -19.02 -5.98 14.70
N LEU A 909 -19.29 -6.56 15.88
CA LEU A 909 -19.10 -7.98 16.19
C LEU A 909 -20.38 -8.81 15.93
N THR A 910 -21.55 -8.18 15.99
CA THR A 910 -22.86 -8.86 15.89
C THR A 910 -23.46 -8.87 14.49
N SER A 911 -22.96 -8.03 13.57
CA SER A 911 -23.25 -8.15 12.13
C SER A 911 -21.99 -7.81 11.31
N PRO A 912 -20.98 -8.70 11.31
CA PRO A 912 -19.84 -8.54 10.41
C PRO A 912 -20.30 -8.90 9.00
N GLY A 913 -20.87 -7.93 8.28
CA GLY A 913 -21.17 -8.03 6.86
C GLY A 913 -21.84 -9.33 6.45
N CYS A 914 -23.01 -9.65 7.03
CA CYS A 914 -23.88 -10.71 6.50
C CYS A 914 -23.45 -12.17 6.78
N ALA A 915 -22.51 -12.40 7.69
CA ALA A 915 -22.15 -13.76 8.11
C ALA A 915 -23.19 -14.44 9.03
N ALA A 916 -23.96 -13.65 9.78
CA ALA A 916 -25.13 -14.08 10.58
C ALA A 916 -25.95 -12.86 11.00
N ASP A 917 -27.25 -12.80 10.66
CA ASP A 917 -28.15 -11.74 11.15
C ASP A 917 -28.53 -12.03 12.59
N ILE A 918 -27.74 -11.49 13.51
CA ILE A 918 -28.06 -11.52 14.94
C ILE A 918 -28.98 -10.33 15.23
N ASN A 919 -30.26 -10.63 15.47
CA ASN A 919 -31.24 -9.63 15.94
C ASN A 919 -30.83 -9.00 17.28
N PHE A 920 -31.54 -7.94 17.69
CA PHE A 920 -31.23 -7.22 18.92
C PHE A 920 -31.06 -8.10 20.17
N TYR A 921 -31.84 -9.18 20.33
CA TYR A 921 -31.73 -10.06 21.50
C TYR A 921 -30.40 -10.83 21.56
N GLY A 922 -29.87 -11.27 20.41
CA GLY A 922 -28.54 -11.87 20.38
C GLY A 922 -27.43 -10.85 20.66
N ARG A 923 -27.58 -9.61 20.17
CA ARG A 923 -26.68 -8.50 20.53
C ARG A 923 -26.69 -8.21 22.02
N LEU A 924 -27.86 -8.22 22.65
CA LEU A 924 -28.01 -8.06 24.10
C LEU A 924 -27.23 -9.14 24.85
N LEU A 925 -27.37 -10.42 24.48
CA LEU A 925 -26.66 -11.53 25.13
C LEU A 925 -25.14 -11.47 24.95
N VAL A 926 -24.65 -11.18 23.74
CA VAL A 926 -23.20 -11.08 23.48
C VAL A 926 -22.59 -9.91 24.25
N THR A 927 -23.25 -8.76 24.22
CA THR A 927 -22.76 -7.52 24.86
C THR A 927 -22.69 -7.65 26.39
N THR A 928 -23.59 -8.43 27.01
CA THR A 928 -23.57 -8.66 28.46
C THR A 928 -22.75 -9.88 28.87
N LEU A 929 -22.74 -10.99 28.12
CA LEU A 929 -22.03 -12.21 28.51
C LEU A 929 -20.55 -12.22 28.13
N ALA A 930 -20.16 -11.64 26.98
CA ALA A 930 -18.76 -11.63 26.54
C ALA A 930 -17.83 -10.91 27.53
N PRO A 931 -18.20 -9.75 28.13
CA PRO A 931 -17.39 -9.15 29.18
C PRO A 931 -17.24 -10.03 30.44
N LEU A 932 -18.26 -10.81 30.81
CA LEU A 932 -18.17 -11.76 31.93
C LEU A 932 -17.18 -12.89 31.61
N ALA A 933 -17.17 -13.39 30.38
CA ALA A 933 -16.22 -14.41 29.93
C ALA A 933 -14.77 -13.86 29.90
N ILE A 934 -14.57 -12.64 29.37
CA ILE A 934 -13.26 -11.99 29.33
C ILE A 934 -12.74 -11.72 30.75
N THR A 935 -13.60 -11.25 31.65
CA THR A 935 -13.21 -11.04 33.05
C THR A 935 -12.84 -12.37 33.71
N ALA A 936 -13.60 -13.45 33.51
CA ALA A 936 -13.22 -14.78 33.99
C ALA A 936 -11.85 -15.22 33.46
N LEU A 937 -11.58 -15.00 32.15
CA LEU A 937 -10.31 -15.29 31.51
C LEU A 937 -9.15 -14.49 32.14
N LEU A 938 -9.32 -13.19 32.40
CA LEU A 938 -8.30 -12.34 33.05
C LEU A 938 -7.86 -12.87 34.43
N PHE A 939 -8.72 -13.58 35.16
CA PHE A 939 -8.39 -14.17 36.46
C PHE A 939 -7.82 -15.61 36.40
N THR A 940 -7.86 -16.29 35.25
CA THR A 940 -7.33 -17.67 35.09
C THR A 940 -5.82 -17.86 35.38
N PRO A 941 -4.90 -16.91 35.09
CA PRO A 941 -3.47 -17.08 35.36
C PRO A 941 -3.21 -17.09 36.87
N ARG A 942 -4.05 -16.41 37.65
CA ARG A 942 -4.01 -16.48 39.12
C ARG A 942 -4.41 -17.85 39.63
N PHE A 943 -5.41 -18.46 39.00
CA PHE A 943 -5.88 -19.80 39.36
C PHE A 943 -4.80 -20.84 39.04
N TYR A 944 -4.20 -20.75 37.85
CA TYR A 944 -3.06 -21.56 37.42
C TYR A 944 -1.83 -21.39 38.34
N LEU A 945 -1.44 -20.15 38.66
CA LEU A 945 -0.32 -19.86 39.56
C LEU A 945 -0.62 -20.28 41.01
N ARG A 946 -1.87 -20.20 41.49
CA ARG A 946 -2.26 -20.75 42.81
C ARG A 946 -2.16 -22.27 42.86
N ILE A 947 -2.51 -22.96 41.79
CA ILE A 947 -2.39 -24.42 41.67
C ILE A 947 -0.91 -24.84 41.67
N ILE A 948 -0.05 -24.14 40.92
CA ILE A 948 1.39 -24.42 40.88
C ILE A 948 2.09 -24.03 42.19
N SER A 949 1.71 -22.90 42.81
CA SER A 949 2.31 -22.47 44.07
C SER A 949 2.02 -23.43 45.23
N ARG A 950 0.90 -24.17 45.19
CA ARG A 950 0.60 -25.25 46.13
C ARG A 950 1.50 -26.48 45.93
N ARG A 951 2.11 -26.67 44.75
CA ARG A 951 2.97 -27.83 44.42
C ARG A 951 4.47 -27.55 44.53
N ARG A 952 4.93 -26.29 44.43
CA ARG A 952 6.37 -25.98 44.29
C ARG A 952 6.95 -24.94 45.26
N HIS A 953 6.26 -24.56 46.35
CA HIS A 953 6.76 -23.55 47.31
C HIS A 953 7.28 -22.26 46.61
N VAL A 954 6.57 -21.77 45.59
CA VAL A 954 7.00 -20.60 44.81
C VAL A 954 6.74 -19.30 45.58
N VAL A 955 7.76 -18.44 45.59
CA VAL A 955 7.96 -17.22 46.38
C VAL A 955 6.78 -16.21 46.28
N ALA A 956 6.19 -15.89 47.45
CA ALA A 956 5.03 -15.01 47.64
C ALA A 956 5.00 -13.63 46.91
N PRO A 957 6.11 -12.93 46.61
CA PRO A 957 6.09 -11.66 45.89
C PRO A 957 5.68 -11.75 44.40
N LYS A 958 5.94 -12.84 43.67
CA LYS A 958 5.57 -12.97 42.24
C LYS A 958 4.05 -13.01 42.04
N LEU A 959 3.33 -13.70 42.92
CA LEU A 959 1.85 -13.72 42.93
C LEU A 959 1.26 -12.32 43.23
N ARG A 960 1.94 -11.48 44.03
CA ARG A 960 1.46 -10.14 44.40
C ARG A 960 1.45 -9.17 43.22
N GLN A 961 2.43 -9.23 42.33
CA GLN A 961 2.49 -8.36 41.14
C GLN A 961 1.42 -8.74 40.11
N VAL A 962 1.16 -10.03 39.93
CA VAL A 962 0.07 -10.53 39.05
C VAL A 962 -1.30 -10.07 39.58
N VAL A 963 -1.51 -10.11 40.89
CA VAL A 963 -2.77 -9.66 41.50
C VAL A 963 -3.02 -8.16 41.31
N ALA A 964 -2.00 -7.31 41.44
CA ALA A 964 -2.16 -5.87 41.19
C ALA A 964 -2.44 -5.60 39.70
N ARG A 965 -1.77 -6.32 38.80
CA ARG A 965 -1.92 -6.19 37.35
C ARG A 965 -3.32 -6.54 36.88
N ASP A 966 -3.85 -7.72 37.22
CA ASP A 966 -5.16 -8.11 36.66
C ASP A 966 -6.34 -7.36 37.33
N VAL A 967 -6.15 -6.79 38.54
CA VAL A 967 -7.17 -5.86 39.11
C VAL A 967 -7.16 -4.54 38.35
N ASN A 968 -5.98 -4.00 38.03
CA ASN A 968 -5.88 -2.78 37.22
C ASN A 968 -6.47 -3.00 35.82
N ALA A 969 -6.14 -4.11 35.16
CA ALA A 969 -6.68 -4.47 33.86
C ALA A 969 -8.21 -4.65 33.89
N PHE A 970 -8.74 -5.30 34.93
CA PHE A 970 -10.17 -5.42 35.15
C PHE A 970 -10.86 -4.05 35.28
N LEU A 971 -10.30 -3.13 36.09
CA LEU A 971 -10.90 -1.80 36.29
C LEU A 971 -10.89 -0.95 35.01
N VAL A 972 -9.82 -1.03 34.21
CA VAL A 972 -9.72 -0.35 32.91
C VAL A 972 -10.71 -0.96 31.92
N PHE A 973 -10.82 -2.29 31.88
CA PHE A 973 -11.76 -2.99 31.02
C PHE A 973 -13.21 -2.61 31.34
N THR A 974 -13.62 -2.68 32.62
CA THR A 974 -14.98 -2.29 33.02
C THR A 974 -15.29 -0.82 32.76
N PHE A 975 -14.29 0.07 32.83
CA PHE A 975 -14.44 1.50 32.55
C PHE A 975 -14.81 1.76 31.08
N LEU A 976 -14.15 1.03 30.17
CA LEU A 976 -14.35 1.20 28.73
C LEU A 976 -15.69 0.64 28.25
N ILE A 977 -16.12 -0.52 28.77
CA ILE A 977 -17.37 -1.17 28.34
C ILE A 977 -18.63 -0.60 29.02
N PHE A 978 -18.48 0.11 30.15
CA PHE A 978 -19.61 0.53 30.98
C PHE A 978 -20.70 1.27 30.20
N SER A 979 -20.30 2.26 29.40
CA SER A 979 -21.23 3.04 28.57
C SER A 979 -21.96 2.14 27.57
N GLY A 980 -21.23 1.35 26.77
CA GLY A 980 -21.82 0.54 25.69
C GLY A 980 -22.82 -0.50 26.17
N VAL A 981 -22.45 -1.23 27.22
CA VAL A 981 -23.31 -2.28 27.81
C VAL A 981 -24.56 -1.66 28.45
N SER A 982 -24.41 -0.53 29.15
CA SER A 982 -25.53 0.13 29.83
C SER A 982 -26.58 0.65 28.84
N LEU A 983 -26.16 1.23 27.71
CA LEU A 983 -27.08 1.67 26.66
C LEU A 983 -27.89 0.51 26.09
N THR A 984 -27.23 -0.59 25.71
CA THR A 984 -27.89 -1.77 25.13
C THR A 984 -28.95 -2.36 26.08
N ILE A 985 -28.68 -2.35 27.39
CA ILE A 985 -29.66 -2.79 28.40
C ILE A 985 -30.89 -1.88 28.44
N PHE A 986 -30.71 -0.55 28.41
CA PHE A 986 -31.84 0.39 28.44
C PHE A 986 -32.64 0.41 27.13
N GLU A 987 -31.99 0.25 25.97
CA GLU A 987 -32.65 0.14 24.66
C GLU A 987 -33.68 -1.01 24.60
N THR A 988 -33.52 -2.04 25.45
CA THR A 988 -34.46 -3.18 25.53
C THR A 988 -35.87 -2.77 25.96
N PHE A 989 -36.04 -1.63 26.64
CA PHE A 989 -37.33 -1.20 27.18
C PHE A 989 -38.04 -0.11 26.33
N GLY A 990 -37.44 0.34 25.23
CA GLY A 990 -37.96 1.44 24.42
C GLY A 990 -38.85 0.97 23.27
N CYS A 991 -40.16 0.86 23.47
CA CYS A 991 -41.14 0.46 22.44
C CYS A 991 -41.90 1.65 21.85
N ASP A 992 -42.18 1.60 20.55
CA ASP A 992 -42.97 2.56 19.78
C ASP A 992 -44.32 1.92 19.38
N LYS A 993 -45.42 2.67 19.34
CA LYS A 993 -46.78 2.12 19.09
C LYS A 993 -47.42 2.80 17.87
N LEU A 994 -47.92 2.00 16.93
CA LEU A 994 -48.68 2.45 15.76
C LEU A 994 -50.19 2.48 16.09
N GLU A 995 -50.86 3.57 15.75
CA GLU A 995 -52.25 3.84 16.20
C GLU A 995 -53.32 3.04 15.45
N TYR A 996 -53.12 2.76 14.15
CA TYR A 996 -54.13 2.11 13.31
C TYR A 996 -54.13 0.58 13.44
N THR A 997 -52.98 -0.09 13.40
CA THR A 997 -52.88 -1.54 13.64
C THR A 997 -52.84 -1.92 15.12
N GLY A 998 -52.60 -0.95 16.01
CA GLY A 998 -52.45 -1.17 17.45
C GLY A 998 -51.19 -1.94 17.86
N LYS A 999 -50.32 -2.28 16.91
CA LYS A 999 -49.06 -3.01 17.12
C LYS A 999 -47.98 -2.11 17.69
N SER A 1000 -47.06 -2.70 18.46
CA SER A 1000 -45.92 -1.98 19.05
C SER A 1000 -44.61 -2.69 18.71
N TYR A 1001 -43.62 -1.92 18.27
CA TYR A 1001 -42.31 -2.37 17.80
C TYR A 1001 -41.19 -1.84 18.69
N LEU A 1002 -40.08 -2.57 18.78
CA LEU A 1002 -38.90 -2.15 19.53
C LEU A 1002 -38.15 -1.06 18.75
N ARG A 1003 -37.92 0.10 19.36
CA ARG A 1003 -37.26 1.23 18.68
C ARG A 1003 -35.83 0.93 18.27
N ALA A 1004 -35.11 0.10 19.04
CA ALA A 1004 -33.74 -0.28 18.73
C ALA A 1004 -33.63 -1.23 17.51
N ASP A 1005 -34.72 -1.92 17.16
CA ASP A 1005 -34.79 -2.88 16.06
C ASP A 1005 -36.27 -3.09 15.68
N TYR A 1006 -36.73 -2.37 14.65
CA TYR A 1006 -38.12 -2.37 14.19
C TYR A 1006 -38.57 -3.72 13.59
N SER A 1007 -37.69 -4.71 13.46
CA SER A 1007 -38.06 -6.09 13.11
C SER A 1007 -38.74 -6.85 14.25
N LEU A 1008 -38.68 -6.32 15.48
CA LEU A 1008 -39.17 -6.99 16.69
C LEU A 1008 -40.44 -6.33 17.24
N GLU A 1009 -41.52 -7.10 17.37
CA GLU A 1009 -42.76 -6.66 18.01
C GLU A 1009 -42.66 -6.78 19.55
N CYS A 1010 -42.91 -5.68 20.28
CA CYS A 1010 -42.93 -5.65 21.75
C CYS A 1010 -44.14 -6.37 22.35
N GLY A 1011 -45.26 -6.41 21.62
CA GLY A 1011 -46.54 -7.00 22.02
C GLY A 1011 -46.79 -8.42 21.51
N ASP A 1012 -45.76 -9.16 21.09
CA ASP A 1012 -45.90 -10.48 20.46
C ASP A 1012 -46.66 -11.49 21.35
N ALA A 1013 -47.60 -12.22 20.73
CA ALA A 1013 -48.41 -13.27 21.33
C ALA A 1013 -47.57 -14.40 21.98
N LYS A 1014 -46.32 -14.60 21.55
CA LYS A 1014 -45.39 -15.59 22.11
C LYS A 1014 -44.63 -15.12 23.37
N GLY A 1015 -44.75 -13.84 23.75
CA GLY A 1015 -44.14 -13.28 24.97
C GLY A 1015 -42.61 -13.29 24.99
N LEU A 1016 -41.95 -13.32 23.82
CA LEU A 1016 -40.49 -13.38 23.71
C LEU A 1016 -39.81 -12.12 24.25
N HIS A 1017 -40.34 -10.94 23.88
CA HIS A 1017 -39.85 -9.64 24.37
C HIS A 1017 -39.85 -9.57 25.90
N THR A 1018 -40.96 -9.99 26.53
CA THR A 1018 -41.10 -10.02 28.00
C THR A 1018 -39.99 -10.82 28.69
N LYS A 1019 -39.55 -11.95 28.12
CA LYS A 1019 -38.46 -12.76 28.68
C LYS A 1019 -37.12 -12.02 28.66
N TYR A 1020 -36.80 -11.37 27.54
CA TYR A 1020 -35.56 -10.60 27.41
C TYR A 1020 -35.57 -9.30 28.22
N SER A 1021 -36.74 -8.68 28.41
CA SER A 1021 -36.90 -7.53 29.30
C SER A 1021 -36.65 -7.89 30.77
N ILE A 1022 -37.07 -9.08 31.22
CA ILE A 1022 -36.72 -9.60 32.57
C ILE A 1022 -35.21 -9.84 32.69
N TYR A 1023 -34.57 -10.42 31.67
CA TYR A 1023 -33.12 -10.61 31.63
C TYR A 1023 -32.36 -9.27 31.68
N ALA A 1024 -32.78 -8.29 30.87
CA ALA A 1024 -32.21 -6.95 30.86
C ALA A 1024 -32.36 -6.28 32.23
N ALA A 1025 -33.52 -6.43 32.89
CA ALA A 1025 -33.75 -5.91 34.23
C ALA A 1025 -32.77 -6.49 35.27
N PHE A 1026 -32.42 -7.78 35.18
CA PHE A 1026 -31.37 -8.37 36.01
C PHE A 1026 -29.99 -7.77 35.70
N MET A 1027 -29.67 -7.55 34.42
CA MET A 1027 -28.38 -6.98 34.01
C MET A 1027 -28.21 -5.50 34.40
N ILE A 1028 -29.29 -4.74 34.66
CA ILE A 1028 -29.23 -3.40 35.26
C ILE A 1028 -28.47 -3.44 36.61
N ALA A 1029 -28.71 -4.47 37.42
CA ALA A 1029 -28.04 -4.63 38.71
C ALA A 1029 -26.53 -4.91 38.55
N VAL A 1030 -26.12 -5.57 37.48
CA VAL A 1030 -24.73 -5.96 37.22
C VAL A 1030 -23.90 -4.80 36.66
N TYR A 1031 -24.45 -4.06 35.68
CA TYR A 1031 -23.69 -3.05 34.92
C TYR A 1031 -24.02 -1.61 35.33
N PRO A 1032 -25.18 -1.01 34.96
CA PRO A 1032 -25.55 0.35 35.36
C PRO A 1032 -25.43 0.63 36.86
N VAL A 1033 -25.82 -0.32 37.72
CA VAL A 1033 -25.75 -0.16 39.17
C VAL A 1033 -24.48 -0.78 39.76
N GLY A 1034 -24.14 -2.00 39.32
CA GLY A 1034 -23.05 -2.78 39.93
C GLY A 1034 -21.67 -2.17 39.75
N ILE A 1035 -21.34 -1.60 38.57
CA ILE A 1035 -20.02 -1.02 38.31
C ILE A 1035 -19.79 0.27 39.14
N PRO A 1036 -20.72 1.25 39.17
CA PRO A 1036 -20.56 2.43 40.01
C PRO A 1036 -20.49 2.10 41.51
N VAL A 1037 -21.31 1.17 41.99
CA VAL A 1037 -21.26 0.69 43.39
C VAL A 1037 -19.93 0.00 43.69
N LEU A 1038 -19.41 -0.80 42.75
CA LEU A 1038 -18.09 -1.43 42.88
C LEU A 1038 -16.98 -0.37 42.98
N TYR A 1039 -16.97 0.62 42.10
CA TYR A 1039 -15.99 1.72 42.15
C TYR A 1039 -16.09 2.49 43.47
N ALA A 1040 -17.30 2.86 43.89
CA ALA A 1040 -17.53 3.53 45.17
C ALA A 1040 -17.05 2.69 46.36
N SER A 1041 -17.32 1.37 46.36
CA SER A 1041 -16.92 0.47 47.44
C SER A 1041 -15.40 0.29 47.54
N ILE A 1042 -14.70 0.20 46.39
CA ILE A 1042 -13.23 0.12 46.33
C ILE A 1042 -12.63 1.42 46.86
N LEU A 1043 -13.13 2.55 46.39
CA LEU A 1043 -12.68 3.88 46.77
C LEU A 1043 -12.90 4.15 48.27
N TRP A 1044 -14.09 3.81 48.79
CA TRP A 1044 -14.42 3.93 50.22
C TRP A 1044 -13.50 3.08 51.09
N ARG A 1045 -13.26 1.80 50.72
CA ARG A 1045 -12.35 0.92 51.45
C ARG A 1045 -10.89 1.39 51.39
N SER A 1046 -10.45 1.97 50.28
CA SER A 1046 -9.10 2.55 50.18
C SER A 1046 -8.96 3.87 50.96
N ALA A 1047 -9.99 4.71 50.96
CA ALA A 1047 -10.00 5.99 51.67
C ALA A 1047 -10.06 5.81 53.19
N VAL A 1048 -10.87 4.87 53.69
CA VAL A 1048 -10.93 4.51 55.12
C VAL A 1048 -9.59 3.98 55.62
N LYS A 1049 -8.88 3.15 54.83
CA LYS A 1049 -7.55 2.65 55.20
C LYS A 1049 -6.43 3.69 55.13
N GLN A 1050 -6.53 4.70 54.26
CA GLN A 1050 -5.56 5.79 54.15
C GLN A 1050 -5.68 6.79 55.31
N ARG A 1051 -6.83 6.87 55.98
CA ARG A 1051 -7.06 7.78 57.11
C ARG A 1051 -6.43 7.28 58.42
N ASP A 1052 -6.18 5.97 58.56
CA ASP A 1052 -5.76 5.36 59.84
C ASP A 1052 -4.27 5.02 59.97
N ARG A 1053 -3.46 4.90 58.89
CA ARG A 1053 -2.01 4.60 59.02
C ARG A 1053 -1.17 5.22 57.92
N MET A 1054 -0.21 6.05 58.34
CA MET A 1054 0.72 6.79 57.47
C MET A 1054 1.81 5.95 56.80
N GLN A 1055 1.86 4.62 56.98
CA GLN A 1055 2.92 3.79 56.39
C GLN A 1055 2.41 2.38 56.04
N LEU A 1056 1.96 2.21 54.79
CA LEU A 1056 2.17 1.05 53.89
C LEU A 1056 1.16 1.18 52.74
N PRO A 1057 1.57 1.16 51.46
CA PRO A 1057 0.61 1.12 50.36
C PRO A 1057 -0.18 -0.18 50.46
N SER A 1058 -1.43 -0.08 50.91
CA SER A 1058 -2.32 -1.23 50.97
C SER A 1058 -2.44 -1.82 49.57
N ARG A 1059 -2.41 -3.16 49.48
CA ARG A 1059 -2.33 -3.95 48.23
C ARG A 1059 -3.40 -3.60 47.19
N LEU A 1060 -4.51 -3.01 47.62
CA LEU A 1060 -5.62 -2.55 46.79
C LEU A 1060 -5.41 -1.12 46.27
N ALA A 1061 -4.75 -0.25 47.03
CA ALA A 1061 -4.56 1.17 46.71
C ALA A 1061 -3.64 1.40 45.49
N SER A 1062 -2.60 0.57 45.32
CA SER A 1062 -1.73 0.64 44.14
C SER A 1062 -2.40 0.08 42.88
N ALA A 1063 -3.30 -0.90 43.00
CA ALA A 1063 -4.02 -1.48 41.87
C ALA A 1063 -5.20 -0.60 41.43
N SER A 1064 -5.87 0.06 42.38
CA SER A 1064 -6.98 0.99 42.14
C SER A 1064 -6.53 2.43 41.81
N SER A 1065 -5.23 2.68 41.63
CA SER A 1065 -4.70 4.01 41.36
C SER A 1065 -5.32 4.68 40.13
N PHE A 1066 -5.80 3.90 39.16
CA PHE A 1066 -6.54 4.39 38.00
C PHE A 1066 -7.79 5.21 38.38
N LEU A 1067 -8.50 4.82 39.45
CA LEU A 1067 -9.76 5.44 39.84
C LEU A 1067 -9.59 6.77 40.59
N TRP A 1068 -8.52 6.95 41.38
CA TRP A 1068 -8.40 8.10 42.29
C TRP A 1068 -7.20 9.01 42.03
N ARG A 1069 -6.12 8.52 41.40
CA ARG A 1069 -4.87 9.29 41.21
C ARG A 1069 -5.04 10.62 40.45
N PRO A 1070 -5.93 10.74 39.44
CA PRO A 1070 -6.14 12.02 38.74
C PRO A 1070 -6.83 13.10 39.59
N TYR A 1071 -7.53 12.70 40.66
CA TYR A 1071 -8.40 13.57 41.45
C TYR A 1071 -7.74 14.03 42.75
N LYS A 1072 -8.06 15.23 43.21
CA LYS A 1072 -7.64 15.78 44.51
C LYS A 1072 -8.14 14.88 45.63
N GLY A 1073 -7.39 14.78 46.72
CA GLY A 1073 -7.76 13.93 47.87
C GLY A 1073 -9.15 14.22 48.46
N ARG A 1074 -9.68 15.44 48.32
CA ARG A 1074 -11.04 15.82 48.75
C ARG A 1074 -12.15 15.40 47.76
N ALA A 1075 -11.81 15.03 46.53
CA ALA A 1075 -12.72 14.68 45.44
C ALA A 1075 -12.48 13.24 44.91
N PHE A 1076 -11.99 12.34 45.76
CA PHE A 1076 -11.63 10.97 45.36
C PHE A 1076 -12.83 10.12 44.85
N TYR A 1077 -14.07 10.54 45.14
CA TYR A 1077 -15.32 9.88 44.75
C TYR A 1077 -15.83 10.30 43.35
N TRP A 1078 -15.07 11.12 42.62
CA TRP A 1078 -15.53 11.70 41.36
C TRP A 1078 -15.81 10.65 40.27
N GLU A 1079 -15.13 9.51 40.30
CA GLU A 1079 -15.28 8.49 39.27
C GLU A 1079 -16.69 7.84 39.20
N PRO A 1080 -17.29 7.40 40.32
CA PRO A 1080 -18.72 7.04 40.35
C PRO A 1080 -19.67 8.13 39.84
N LEU A 1081 -19.40 9.41 40.11
CA LEU A 1081 -20.24 10.52 39.62
C LEU A 1081 -20.12 10.70 38.11
N GLU A 1082 -18.94 10.48 37.56
CA GLU A 1082 -18.72 10.47 36.11
C GLU A 1082 -19.50 9.32 35.43
N CYS A 1083 -19.60 8.16 36.10
CA CYS A 1083 -20.45 7.06 35.63
C CYS A 1083 -21.94 7.45 35.66
N LEU A 1084 -22.40 8.12 36.71
CA LEU A 1084 -23.77 8.63 36.81
C LEU A 1084 -24.08 9.65 35.70
N ARG A 1085 -23.15 10.56 35.42
CA ARG A 1085 -23.27 11.53 34.31
C ARG A 1085 -23.42 10.83 32.97
N ARG A 1086 -22.59 9.81 32.69
CA ARG A 1086 -22.68 9.00 31.47
C ARG A 1086 -24.06 8.34 31.35
N LEU A 1087 -24.60 7.79 32.45
CA LEU A 1087 -25.96 7.22 32.46
C LEU A 1087 -27.05 8.26 32.20
N MET A 1088 -26.92 9.47 32.76
CA MET A 1088 -27.91 10.54 32.54
C MET A 1088 -27.94 11.03 31.09
N LEU A 1089 -26.77 11.18 30.47
CA LEU A 1089 -26.62 11.73 29.10
C LEU A 1089 -26.74 10.70 27.98
N ALA A 1090 -26.58 9.41 28.29
CA ALA A 1090 -26.53 8.36 27.27
C ALA A 1090 -27.31 7.08 27.63
N GLY A 1091 -28.00 7.02 28.78
CA GLY A 1091 -28.81 5.87 29.18
C GLY A 1091 -30.28 6.26 29.45
N LEU A 1092 -30.50 7.11 30.45
CA LEU A 1092 -31.84 7.51 30.90
C LEU A 1092 -32.63 8.30 29.84
N LEU A 1093 -31.95 8.92 28.87
CA LEU A 1093 -32.60 9.63 27.77
C LEU A 1093 -33.51 8.73 26.94
N VAL A 1094 -33.28 7.41 26.91
CA VAL A 1094 -34.14 6.46 26.18
C VAL A 1094 -35.62 6.58 26.59
N PHE A 1095 -35.88 6.89 27.86
CA PHE A 1095 -37.25 6.99 28.41
C PHE A 1095 -37.86 8.39 28.32
N ILE A 1096 -37.09 9.41 27.94
CA ILE A 1096 -37.52 10.81 28.01
C ILE A 1096 -37.88 11.30 26.61
N MET A 1097 -39.18 11.55 26.37
CA MET A 1097 -39.72 12.20 25.14
C MET A 1097 -39.07 11.70 23.83
N PRO A 1098 -39.11 10.38 23.56
CA PRO A 1098 -38.33 9.77 22.48
C PRO A 1098 -38.60 10.42 21.11
N GLY A 1099 -37.54 10.83 20.41
CA GLY A 1099 -37.62 11.38 19.05
C GLY A 1099 -38.22 12.78 18.93
N LYS A 1100 -38.55 13.42 20.06
CA LYS A 1100 -39.09 14.79 20.09
C LYS A 1100 -37.99 15.79 20.47
N PRO A 1101 -38.08 17.07 20.04
CA PRO A 1101 -37.11 18.11 20.40
C PRO A 1101 -36.88 18.27 21.91
N GLY A 1102 -37.90 17.97 22.73
CA GLY A 1102 -37.81 17.98 24.19
C GLY A 1102 -36.75 17.03 24.76
N GLN A 1103 -36.42 15.93 24.08
CA GLN A 1103 -35.37 14.99 24.51
C GLN A 1103 -33.98 15.65 24.47
N SER A 1104 -33.69 16.37 23.39
CA SER A 1104 -32.44 17.13 23.22
C SER A 1104 -32.34 18.31 24.19
N ALA A 1105 -33.46 18.95 24.51
CA ALA A 1105 -33.51 20.01 25.52
C ALA A 1105 -33.14 19.50 26.92
N VAL A 1106 -33.65 18.32 27.32
CA VAL A 1106 -33.30 17.69 28.61
C VAL A 1106 -31.84 17.26 28.65
N ALA A 1107 -31.30 16.71 27.54
CA ALA A 1107 -29.88 16.36 27.44
C ALA A 1107 -28.97 17.58 27.60
N CYS A 1108 -29.33 18.68 26.92
CA CYS A 1108 -28.64 19.96 27.01
C CYS A 1108 -28.62 20.51 28.45
N LEU A 1109 -29.77 20.43 29.15
CA LEU A 1109 -29.89 20.81 30.55
C LEU A 1109 -28.97 19.97 31.46
N PHE A 1110 -28.94 18.65 31.29
CA PHE A 1110 -28.04 17.78 32.06
C PHE A 1110 -26.56 18.06 31.77
N ALA A 1111 -26.19 18.29 30.50
CA ALA A 1111 -24.81 18.64 30.13
C ALA A 1111 -24.38 19.96 30.77
N PHE A 1112 -25.27 20.95 30.77
CA PHE A 1112 -25.03 22.26 31.40
C PHE A 1112 -24.88 22.15 32.93
N LEU A 1113 -25.83 21.51 33.62
CA LEU A 1113 -25.80 21.36 35.09
C LEU A 1113 -24.57 20.59 35.56
N THR A 1114 -24.18 19.52 34.84
CA THR A 1114 -22.99 18.73 35.20
C THR A 1114 -21.69 19.47 34.91
N GLY A 1115 -21.64 20.29 33.85
CA GLY A 1115 -20.52 21.21 33.58
C GLY A 1115 -20.38 22.30 34.65
N MET A 1116 -21.48 22.91 35.10
CA MET A 1116 -21.46 23.89 36.19
C MET A 1116 -20.95 23.26 37.50
N ALA A 1117 -21.44 22.06 37.84
CA ALA A 1117 -20.98 21.34 39.03
C ALA A 1117 -19.47 21.02 38.96
N TYR A 1118 -18.94 20.69 37.77
CA TYR A 1118 -17.51 20.48 37.56
C TYR A 1118 -16.69 21.75 37.80
N GLU A 1119 -17.13 22.89 37.25
CA GLU A 1119 -16.45 24.18 37.40
C GLU A 1119 -16.45 24.68 38.86
N GLN A 1120 -17.47 24.34 39.66
CA GLN A 1120 -17.49 24.68 41.09
C GLN A 1120 -16.52 23.80 41.93
N ILE A 1121 -16.39 22.51 41.60
CA ILE A 1121 -15.68 21.54 42.45
C ILE A 1121 -14.21 21.40 42.05
N HIS A 1122 -13.87 21.58 40.77
CA HIS A 1122 -12.52 21.41 40.20
C HIS A 1122 -11.74 20.20 40.77
N PRO A 1123 -12.23 18.98 40.49
CA PRO A 1123 -11.80 17.77 41.17
C PRO A 1123 -10.39 17.29 40.77
N HIS A 1124 -9.83 17.72 39.64
CA HIS A 1124 -8.52 17.25 39.13
C HIS A 1124 -7.32 17.95 39.78
N GLN A 1125 -6.20 17.22 39.93
CA GLN A 1125 -4.98 17.76 40.52
C GLN A 1125 -4.14 18.60 39.55
N GLN A 1126 -4.05 18.19 38.27
CA GLN A 1126 -3.19 18.83 37.28
C GLN A 1126 -3.94 19.93 36.53
N GLY A 1127 -3.31 21.09 36.34
CA GLY A 1127 -3.90 22.23 35.62
C GLY A 1127 -4.25 21.93 34.17
N MET A 1128 -3.45 21.11 33.47
CA MET A 1128 -3.74 20.72 32.09
C MET A 1128 -4.90 19.73 31.96
N ASP A 1129 -5.08 18.82 32.93
CA ASP A 1129 -6.24 17.92 32.95
C ASP A 1129 -7.54 18.71 33.15
N LYS A 1130 -7.50 19.78 33.95
CA LYS A 1130 -8.63 20.71 34.11
C LYS A 1130 -9.08 21.29 32.76
N TRP A 1131 -8.16 21.80 31.95
CA TRP A 1131 -8.48 22.36 30.62
C TRP A 1131 -9.09 21.33 29.66
N LEU A 1132 -8.58 20.09 29.65
CA LEU A 1132 -9.13 19.01 28.83
C LEU A 1132 -10.57 18.66 29.24
N TYR A 1133 -10.85 18.60 30.55
CA TYR A 1133 -12.20 18.34 31.04
C TYR A 1133 -13.14 19.49 30.73
N THR A 1134 -12.76 20.75 30.99
CA THR A 1134 -13.60 21.93 30.65
C THR A 1134 -13.93 21.95 29.16
N LEU A 1135 -12.96 21.69 28.27
CA LEU A 1135 -13.22 21.57 26.83
C LEU A 1135 -14.18 20.42 26.51
N GLY A 1136 -13.99 19.24 27.11
CA GLY A 1136 -14.84 18.08 26.90
C GLY A 1136 -16.31 18.32 27.30
N TYR A 1137 -16.56 18.97 28.44
CA TYR A 1137 -17.91 19.38 28.85
C TYR A 1137 -18.51 20.41 27.88
N GLY A 1138 -17.71 21.37 27.40
CA GLY A 1138 -18.13 22.34 26.39
C GLY A 1138 -18.51 21.70 25.05
N ILE A 1139 -17.76 20.70 24.59
CA ILE A 1139 -18.06 19.94 23.37
C ILE A 1139 -19.40 19.19 23.49
N LEU A 1140 -19.66 18.57 24.64
CA LEU A 1140 -20.92 17.86 24.87
C LEU A 1140 -22.12 18.83 24.87
N PHE A 1141 -22.02 19.94 25.59
CA PHE A 1141 -23.07 20.95 25.63
C PHE A 1141 -23.34 21.55 24.23
N THR A 1142 -22.30 21.97 23.52
CA THR A 1142 -22.44 22.56 22.17
C THR A 1142 -23.00 21.57 21.15
N SER A 1143 -22.62 20.28 21.23
CA SER A 1143 -23.16 19.24 20.36
C SER A 1143 -24.65 18.99 20.63
N MET A 1144 -25.06 18.90 21.90
CA MET A 1144 -26.47 18.71 22.30
C MET A 1144 -27.34 19.94 22.03
N PHE A 1145 -26.76 21.14 22.14
CA PHE A 1145 -27.44 22.39 21.80
C PHE A 1145 -27.63 22.54 20.29
N THR A 1146 -26.61 22.20 19.49
CA THR A 1146 -26.71 22.19 18.02
C THR A 1146 -27.79 21.23 17.54
N SER A 1147 -27.84 20.04 18.14
CA SER A 1147 -28.90 19.06 17.93
C SER A 1147 -30.30 19.66 18.13
N LEU A 1148 -30.51 20.40 19.23
CA LEU A 1148 -31.78 21.04 19.52
C LEU A 1148 -32.15 22.10 18.46
N LEU A 1149 -31.18 22.89 18.01
CA LEU A 1149 -31.42 23.91 16.97
C LEU A 1149 -31.82 23.31 15.62
N MET A 1150 -31.18 22.20 15.24
CA MET A 1150 -31.50 21.47 14.00
C MET A 1150 -32.92 20.89 14.05
N GLN A 1151 -33.35 20.36 15.19
CA GLN A 1151 -34.69 19.79 15.36
C GLN A 1151 -35.82 20.84 15.35
N VAL A 1152 -35.50 22.12 15.54
CA VAL A 1152 -36.45 23.25 15.48
C VAL A 1152 -36.39 23.95 14.10
N HIS A 1153 -35.65 23.40 13.12
CA HIS A 1153 -35.44 23.95 11.77
C HIS A 1153 -34.91 25.40 11.78
N TRP A 1154 -34.02 25.73 12.72
CA TRP A 1154 -33.52 27.10 12.87
C TRP A 1154 -32.26 27.40 12.05
N VAL A 1155 -31.69 26.39 11.38
CA VAL A 1155 -30.42 26.46 10.66
C VAL A 1155 -30.59 25.82 9.28
N GLU A 1156 -30.38 26.59 8.21
CA GLU A 1156 -30.46 26.12 6.82
C GLU A 1156 -29.23 26.58 6.01
N GLY A 1157 -28.89 25.81 4.96
CA GLY A 1157 -27.86 26.17 3.98
C GLY A 1157 -26.42 26.19 4.52
N ASP A 1158 -25.65 27.23 4.18
CA ASP A 1158 -24.21 27.32 4.50
C ASP A 1158 -23.91 27.35 6.01
N SER A 1159 -24.87 27.77 6.82
CA SER A 1159 -24.75 27.79 8.29
C SER A 1159 -24.61 26.38 8.87
N GLU A 1160 -25.25 25.38 8.26
CA GLU A 1160 -25.18 23.98 8.69
C GLU A 1160 -23.76 23.41 8.53
N LYS A 1161 -23.13 23.68 7.38
CA LYS A 1161 -21.75 23.25 7.08
C LYS A 1161 -20.74 23.92 8.01
N ALA A 1162 -20.91 25.21 8.28
CA ALA A 1162 -20.04 25.97 9.18
C ALA A 1162 -20.08 25.41 10.62
N ILE A 1163 -21.28 25.11 11.13
CA ILE A 1163 -21.47 24.51 12.45
C ILE A 1163 -20.85 23.10 12.50
N GLY A 1164 -21.03 22.28 11.45
CA GLY A 1164 -20.40 20.97 11.34
C GLY A 1164 -18.88 21.04 11.41
N SER A 1165 -18.27 21.95 10.65
CA SER A 1165 -16.82 22.19 10.64
C SER A 1165 -16.30 22.65 12.00
N LEU A 1166 -17.04 23.52 12.70
CA LEU A 1166 -16.68 23.97 14.04
C LEU A 1166 -16.67 22.82 15.06
N LEU A 1167 -17.68 21.94 15.03
CA LEU A 1167 -17.76 20.79 15.93
C LEU A 1167 -16.63 19.79 15.68
N ILE A 1168 -16.22 19.58 14.43
CA ILE A 1168 -15.04 18.78 14.09
C ILE A 1168 -13.78 19.42 14.66
N ALA A 1169 -13.59 20.73 14.43
CA ALA A 1169 -12.41 21.45 14.92
C ALA A 1169 -12.26 21.36 16.45
N LEU A 1170 -13.36 21.47 17.20
CA LEU A 1170 -13.34 21.34 18.66
C LEU A 1170 -12.95 19.92 19.12
N ASN A 1171 -13.47 18.87 18.47
CA ASN A 1171 -13.10 17.48 18.78
C ASN A 1171 -11.66 17.15 18.39
N VAL A 1172 -11.18 17.67 17.25
CA VAL A 1172 -9.77 17.55 16.83
C VAL A 1172 -8.86 18.26 17.82
N LEU A 1173 -9.22 19.47 18.27
CA LEU A 1173 -8.48 20.21 19.30
C LEU A 1173 -8.36 19.40 20.60
N LEU A 1174 -9.44 18.74 21.04
CA LEU A 1174 -9.43 17.86 22.21
C LEU A 1174 -8.42 16.71 22.06
N LEU A 1175 -8.37 16.07 20.88
CA LEU A 1175 -7.43 14.98 20.57
C LEU A 1175 -5.97 15.47 20.48
N VAL A 1176 -5.75 16.61 19.82
CA VAL A 1176 -4.42 17.24 19.70
C VAL A 1176 -3.87 17.63 21.06
N MET A 1177 -4.69 18.19 21.95
CA MET A 1177 -4.25 18.51 23.31
C MET A 1177 -3.91 17.26 24.13
N ALA A 1178 -4.66 16.16 23.97
CA ALA A 1178 -4.32 14.88 24.60
C ALA A 1178 -2.99 14.31 24.06
N LEU A 1179 -2.74 14.40 22.75
CA LEU A 1179 -1.47 14.00 22.12
C LEU A 1179 -0.29 14.87 22.58
N ALA A 1180 -0.49 16.19 22.68
CA ALA A 1180 0.52 17.12 23.16
C ALA A 1180 0.95 16.79 24.59
N GLN A 1181 0.00 16.40 25.47
CA GLN A 1181 0.32 15.95 26.82
C GLN A 1181 1.18 14.68 26.84
N VAL A 1182 0.89 13.72 25.97
CA VAL A 1182 1.70 12.50 25.82
C VAL A 1182 3.11 12.84 25.35
N ALA A 1183 3.24 13.74 24.37
CA ALA A 1183 4.53 14.17 23.84
C ALA A 1183 5.38 14.92 24.91
N LEU A 1184 4.75 15.77 25.73
CA LEU A 1184 5.41 16.48 26.83
C LEU A 1184 5.92 15.52 27.92
N VAL A 1185 5.12 14.50 28.28
CA VAL A 1185 5.56 13.45 29.22
C VAL A 1185 6.69 12.62 28.62
N TYR A 1186 6.62 12.27 27.33
CA TYR A 1186 7.69 11.53 26.65
C TYR A 1186 9.00 12.33 26.61
N ARG A 1187 8.94 13.64 26.34
CA ARG A 1187 10.11 14.53 26.42
C ARG A 1187 10.69 14.60 27.83
N GLY A 1188 9.85 14.71 28.87
CA GLY A 1188 10.28 14.70 30.27
C GLY A 1188 10.93 13.39 30.73
N VAL A 1189 10.46 12.25 30.21
CA VAL A 1189 11.11 10.93 30.47
C VAL A 1189 12.45 10.82 29.75
N ARG A 1190 12.61 11.46 28.58
CA ARG A 1190 13.85 11.44 27.79
C ARG A 1190 14.93 12.36 28.35
N THR A 1191 14.56 13.49 28.96
CA THR A 1191 15.51 14.41 29.62
C THR A 1191 16.01 13.89 30.97
N ALA A 1192 15.28 12.98 31.63
CA ALA A 1192 15.70 12.33 32.87
C ALA A 1192 16.64 11.12 32.68
N ALA A 1193 17.01 10.78 31.44
CA ALA A 1193 17.87 9.64 31.11
C ALA A 1193 19.38 9.97 31.12
N GLY A 1194 19.84 10.70 32.14
CA GLY A 1194 21.25 10.79 32.53
C GLY A 1194 21.54 9.85 33.73
N PRO A 1195 22.78 9.38 33.95
CA PRO A 1195 23.05 8.39 34.98
C PRO A 1195 23.04 9.05 36.37
N LEU A 1196 21.90 9.02 37.05
CA LEU A 1196 21.81 9.30 38.49
C LEU A 1196 21.11 8.16 39.22
N ARG A 1197 21.69 7.86 40.38
CA ARG A 1197 21.41 6.75 41.31
C ARG A 1197 19.91 6.45 41.47
N GLN A 1198 19.60 5.16 41.45
CA GLN A 1198 18.34 4.61 41.94
C GLN A 1198 18.08 5.06 43.39
N ASN A 1199 16.82 5.41 43.67
CA ASN A 1199 16.21 5.83 44.95
C ASN A 1199 16.27 7.34 45.26
N SER A 1200 15.31 8.11 44.72
CA SER A 1200 14.64 9.22 45.44
C SER A 1200 13.60 10.02 44.64
N LEU A 1201 13.39 9.79 43.34
CA LEU A 1201 12.51 10.65 42.52
C LEU A 1201 10.98 10.44 42.68
N PHE A 1202 10.51 9.75 43.74
CA PHE A 1202 9.07 9.52 43.96
C PHE A 1202 8.48 10.16 45.22
N ASP A 1203 9.27 10.88 46.02
CA ASP A 1203 8.78 11.60 47.22
C ASP A 1203 9.25 13.05 47.20
N GLN A 1204 8.60 13.91 46.42
CA GLN A 1204 8.60 15.36 46.67
C GLN A 1204 7.53 16.02 45.81
N TYR A 1205 6.32 16.16 46.35
CA TYR A 1205 5.39 17.27 46.10
C TYR A 1205 4.21 17.13 47.10
N SER A 1206 4.55 17.22 48.39
CA SER A 1206 3.63 17.67 49.44
C SER A 1206 3.93 19.14 49.69
N GLY A 1207 2.91 19.99 49.59
CA GLY A 1207 3.09 21.43 49.52
C GLY A 1207 3.61 22.10 50.80
N SER A 1208 4.11 23.31 50.61
CA SER A 1208 4.01 24.39 51.58
C SER A 1208 4.13 25.74 50.87
N SER A 1209 3.25 26.63 51.29
CA SER A 1209 3.23 28.08 51.10
C SER A 1209 4.55 28.76 51.43
N GLN A 1210 4.91 29.83 50.71
CA GLN A 1210 5.01 31.18 51.29
C GLN A 1210 5.38 32.27 50.26
N ASN A 1211 4.68 33.38 50.45
CA ASN A 1211 4.79 34.76 49.97
C ASN A 1211 6.08 35.28 49.31
N ALA A 1212 5.83 36.20 48.38
CA ALA A 1212 6.74 37.21 47.85
C ALA A 1212 7.51 38.00 48.91
N VAL A 1213 8.72 38.47 48.56
CA VAL A 1213 9.23 39.87 48.66
C VAL A 1213 10.54 39.93 47.85
N GLY A 1214 10.74 41.03 47.11
CA GLY A 1214 11.83 41.22 46.14
C GLY A 1214 13.11 41.87 46.67
N SER A 1215 13.75 42.62 45.74
CA SER A 1215 15.05 43.30 45.84
C SER A 1215 16.24 42.31 45.75
N SER A 1216 17.37 42.58 45.12
CA SER A 1216 17.99 43.83 44.66
C SER A 1216 19.23 43.51 43.78
N THR A 1217 19.71 44.54 43.07
CA THR A 1217 21.11 44.81 42.67
C THR A 1217 21.77 44.02 41.53
N THR A 1218 21.75 44.70 40.37
CA THR A 1218 22.90 45.08 39.53
C THR A 1218 24.30 44.98 40.16
N GLN A 1219 25.23 44.30 39.47
CA GLN A 1219 26.54 44.85 39.05
C GLN A 1219 27.26 43.86 38.12
N ILE A 1220 27.52 44.28 36.88
CA ILE A 1220 28.58 43.77 36.00
C ILE A 1220 29.32 45.02 35.54
N ASP A 1221 30.61 45.10 35.86
CA ASP A 1221 31.55 46.01 35.23
C ASP A 1221 32.53 45.21 34.36
N ASP A 1222 32.79 45.81 33.19
CA ASP A 1222 34.06 45.84 32.45
C ASP A 1222 34.60 44.55 31.79
N THR A 1223 35.08 44.54 30.53
CA THR A 1223 35.52 45.63 29.64
C THR A 1223 35.72 45.11 28.18
N SER A 1224 35.58 46.05 27.25
CA SER A 1224 36.33 46.21 25.97
C SER A 1224 36.16 45.23 24.80
N ALA A 1225 35.37 45.69 23.81
CA ALA A 1225 35.63 45.59 22.36
C ALA A 1225 36.74 46.63 21.96
N PRO A 1226 37.00 47.01 20.68
CA PRO A 1226 36.48 46.56 19.37
C PRO A 1226 37.53 46.48 18.22
N SER A 1227 37.17 45.92 17.06
CA SER A 1227 36.94 46.69 15.81
C SER A 1227 36.95 45.83 14.51
N PRO A 1228 36.13 46.19 13.49
CA PRO A 1228 35.92 45.46 12.24
C PRO A 1228 36.43 46.20 10.99
N MET A 1229 36.40 45.58 9.79
CA MET A 1229 35.90 46.22 8.56
C MET A 1229 35.77 45.26 7.35
N SER A 1230 34.67 45.50 6.61
CA SER A 1230 34.21 45.06 5.28
C SER A 1230 33.93 43.59 5.01
#